data_AF-A0A7X7JCU1-F1
#
_entry.id   AF-A0A7X7JCU1-F1
#
_cell.length_a   1.000
_cell.length_b   1.000
_cell.length_c   1.000
_cell.angle_alpha   90.00
_cell.angle_beta   90.00
_cell.angle_gamma   90.00
#
_symmetry.space_group_name_H-M   'P 1'
#
loop_
_entity.id
_entity.type
_entity.pdbx_description
1 polymer ?
#
loop_
_entity_poly.entity_id
_entity_poly.type
_entity_poly.pdbx_seq_one_letter_code
_entity_poly.pdbx_strand_id
1 'polypeptide(L)'
;MLEQRLGACSKPISHRGNVMCVNRNVLDGASALGEGSAVLQAASAAGRRQLTEIESKALLVSYGIPVPSGGMVTELGVAEALAERIGYPVVVKGVSESVSHKTEAGLVELGIHDSVSLRDAYRRISGRAGLCGVLVERQLPRGRELVVGAIRDPQFGPVVMFGLGGVATEILDDVAFALAPVTHAEALELMESIRSHRVLGEFRGRPSVNRDALARVIEAVARMACEHPEIAEIDVNPLLLEGDKPLAADALVVLGGSEIALPNRPSPASTNLAALFQPTSVAVIGASNDPLKWGGTILVNLISGGFKGRIFPVTLQTDSVLGLPAYPDVTSLPEAPDMAMVAVPLHHVKGVVQQCGRKGVKALVLVTAGFSEIGEEGRRLESEITEIAAGYGMVLVGPNCMGVLSSRHNLCAIGALHARLTPGPAGFVSQSGNVAVQLIVSAERRGGGIGSFVGVGNEALVDTADILDYLREDPHTRCALAYIEGCDDGRRLMRSARRFAQSKPLVALRAAVSSYGSRAAASHTGALAGSRRIFEGAARQAGMLLTFDPDEFLDLAMAFSYLPLPRGRRVGIVTMGGGWGVLCADEVARSNMELAPFDPALIEKLDGLLPPYWSKANPVDLVATIKEGVVGAVVEAVVASEQVDAVVVSAVVSVFGLAADVLVEAHRLHDDRAIEMSQPEMVEPGVFAHRRESFMKQLARLMETYHKPIISVAAVPVGRSVFTNWGKYGVVVIQSPLRAVRVLSYLARYTEWRAKQEGEDGTW
;
A
#
# COMPACT_ATOMS: atom_id res chain seq x y z
N MET A 1 -0.76 -93.25 4.70
CA MET A 1 -0.50 -93.56 3.27
C MET A 1 0.31 -92.41 2.72
N LEU A 2 1.64 -92.50 2.84
CA LEU A 2 2.62 -92.93 1.80
C LEU A 2 2.86 -91.80 0.79
N GLU A 3 3.95 -91.01 0.81
CA GLU A 3 5.41 -91.23 0.73
C GLU A 3 6.01 -90.94 -0.66
N GLN A 4 7.25 -90.42 -0.64
CA GLN A 4 8.25 -90.15 -1.71
C GLN A 4 8.13 -88.78 -2.42
N ARG A 5 8.99 -87.74 -2.23
CA ARG A 5 10.46 -87.54 -2.10
C ARG A 5 11.30 -87.94 -3.33
N LEU A 6 12.03 -86.93 -3.85
CA LEU A 6 13.42 -86.85 -4.38
C LEU A 6 13.43 -85.90 -5.60
N GLY A 7 14.23 -84.85 -5.78
CA GLY A 7 15.37 -84.16 -5.15
C GLY A 7 15.77 -83.02 -6.13
N ALA A 8 16.50 -81.94 -5.83
CA ALA A 8 17.39 -81.61 -4.73
C ALA A 8 17.57 -80.07 -4.60
N CYS A 9 18.01 -79.67 -3.40
CA CYS A 9 18.69 -78.46 -2.93
C CYS A 9 19.43 -77.60 -3.99
N SER A 10 19.61 -76.28 -3.83
CA SER A 10 19.98 -75.53 -2.62
C SER A 10 19.66 -74.02 -2.71
N LYS A 11 19.18 -73.45 -1.59
CA LYS A 11 18.89 -72.01 -1.30
C LYS A 11 20.19 -71.13 -1.21
N PRO A 12 20.16 -69.89 -0.67
CA PRO A 12 19.65 -68.61 -1.23
C PRO A 12 20.68 -67.45 -1.05
N ILE A 13 20.48 -66.27 -1.65
CA ILE A 13 20.99 -65.02 -1.06
C ILE A 13 19.91 -63.94 -1.12
N SER A 14 19.45 -63.56 0.07
CA SER A 14 18.65 -62.40 0.38
C SER A 14 19.53 -61.17 0.59
N HIS A 15 19.21 -60.06 -0.05
CA HIS A 15 19.36 -58.72 0.51
C HIS A 15 18.33 -57.80 -0.14
N ARG A 16 17.24 -57.50 0.59
CA ARG A 16 16.36 -56.37 0.26
C ARG A 16 17.00 -55.13 0.89
N GLY A 17 17.72 -54.34 0.09
CA GLY A 17 18.10 -52.98 0.46
C GLY A 17 16.84 -52.11 0.52
N ASN A 18 16.67 -51.38 1.62
CA ASN A 18 15.53 -50.48 1.82
C ASN A 18 15.68 -49.25 0.91
N VAL A 19 14.91 -49.19 -0.17
CA VAL A 19 14.64 -47.93 -0.84
C VAL A 19 13.50 -47.27 -0.08
N MET A 20 13.74 -46.15 0.60
CA MET A 20 12.65 -45.18 0.81
C MET A 20 12.41 -44.54 -0.55
N CYS A 21 11.71 -45.27 -1.42
CA CYS A 21 11.04 -44.65 -2.55
C CYS A 21 10.09 -43.62 -1.93
N VAL A 22 10.06 -42.40 -2.47
CA VAL A 22 8.81 -41.63 -2.51
C VAL A 22 7.74 -42.66 -2.89
N ASN A 23 6.82 -42.94 -1.97
CA ASN A 23 5.97 -44.12 -1.98
C ASN A 23 5.46 -44.35 -3.41
N ARG A 24 5.37 -45.61 -3.88
CA ARG A 24 4.87 -45.93 -5.24
C ARG A 24 3.51 -45.28 -5.58
N ASN A 25 2.80 -44.77 -4.57
CA ASN A 25 1.52 -44.07 -4.66
C ASN A 25 1.59 -42.53 -4.52
N VAL A 26 2.76 -41.92 -4.28
CA VAL A 26 2.91 -40.46 -4.08
C VAL A 26 3.14 -39.71 -5.41
N LEU A 27 3.51 -40.42 -6.48
CA LEU A 27 3.68 -39.85 -7.83
C LEU A 27 2.45 -40.05 -8.75
N ASP A 28 1.45 -40.82 -8.32
CA ASP A 28 0.15 -40.96 -9.01
C ASP A 28 -0.93 -40.36 -8.11
N GLY A 29 -1.32 -39.11 -8.41
CA GLY A 29 -2.17 -38.31 -7.54
C GLY A 29 -3.56 -38.91 -7.30
N ALA A 30 -3.80 -39.42 -6.09
CA ALA A 30 -5.15 -39.61 -5.52
C ALA A 30 -5.14 -39.98 -4.00
N SER A 31 -4.61 -39.13 -3.11
CA SER A 31 -5.04 -38.97 -1.67
C SER A 31 -4.18 -37.97 -0.87
N ALA A 32 -3.74 -36.87 -1.50
CA ALA A 32 -2.52 -36.18 -1.11
C ALA A 32 -2.55 -35.32 0.18
N LEU A 33 -3.67 -34.69 0.53
CA LEU A 33 -3.70 -33.72 1.66
C LEU A 33 -3.46 -34.36 3.03
N GLY A 34 -3.89 -35.61 3.23
CA GLY A 34 -3.68 -36.33 4.49
C GLY A 34 -2.22 -36.72 4.74
N GLU A 35 -1.42 -36.86 3.67
CA GLU A 35 -0.01 -37.25 3.77
C GLU A 35 0.90 -36.05 4.09
N GLY A 36 0.58 -34.85 3.57
CA GLY A 36 1.35 -33.62 3.85
C GLY A 36 1.29 -33.19 5.33
N SER A 37 0.10 -33.21 5.94
CA SER A 37 -0.06 -32.89 7.36
C SER A 37 0.65 -33.90 8.28
N ALA A 38 0.68 -35.19 7.88
CA ALA A 38 1.36 -36.22 8.64
C ALA A 38 2.89 -36.00 8.71
N VAL A 39 3.50 -35.50 7.63
CA VAL A 39 4.94 -35.16 7.58
C VAL A 39 5.27 -34.03 8.56
N LEU A 40 4.44 -32.98 8.58
CA LEU A 40 4.60 -31.83 9.48
C LEU A 40 4.43 -32.25 10.95
N GLN A 41 3.41 -33.04 11.25
CA GLN A 41 3.16 -33.55 12.61
C GLN A 41 4.30 -34.44 13.10
N ALA A 42 4.82 -35.34 12.25
CA ALA A 42 5.94 -36.21 12.60
C ALA A 42 7.21 -35.40 12.89
N ALA A 43 7.50 -34.36 12.10
CA ALA A 43 8.64 -33.50 12.32
C ALA A 43 8.52 -32.68 13.61
N SER A 44 7.35 -32.09 13.84
CA SER A 44 7.07 -31.31 15.05
C SER A 44 7.12 -32.17 16.31
N ALA A 45 6.53 -33.38 16.27
CA ALA A 45 6.59 -34.35 17.39
C ALA A 45 8.03 -34.81 17.70
N ALA A 46 8.90 -34.85 16.69
CA ALA A 46 10.32 -35.13 16.85
C ALA A 46 11.14 -33.92 17.34
N GLY A 47 10.51 -32.76 17.60
CA GLY A 47 11.18 -31.53 18.02
C GLY A 47 12.05 -30.90 16.94
N ARG A 48 11.86 -31.27 15.67
CA ARG A 48 12.63 -30.72 14.54
C ARG A 48 12.14 -29.32 14.19
N ARG A 49 13.09 -28.45 13.83
CA ARG A 49 12.80 -27.08 13.37
C ARG A 49 12.66 -26.95 11.86
N GLN A 50 12.87 -28.04 11.12
CA GLN A 50 12.74 -28.05 9.66
C GLN A 50 12.42 -29.45 9.15
N LEU A 51 11.84 -29.51 7.96
CA LEU A 51 11.72 -30.73 7.18
C LEU A 51 13.03 -31.05 6.45
N THR A 52 13.27 -32.32 6.18
CA THR A 52 14.29 -32.72 5.22
C THR A 52 13.86 -32.35 3.79
N GLU A 53 14.81 -32.23 2.87
CA GLU A 53 14.53 -31.94 1.45
C GLU A 53 13.43 -32.83 0.85
N ILE A 54 13.41 -34.11 1.22
CA ILE A 54 12.46 -35.10 0.69
C ILE A 54 11.08 -34.91 1.29
N GLU A 55 11.01 -34.62 2.58
CA GLU A 55 9.77 -34.28 3.27
C GLU A 55 9.18 -32.97 2.73
N SER A 56 10.01 -31.94 2.53
CA SER A 56 9.61 -30.68 1.89
C SER A 56 9.03 -30.94 0.50
N LYS A 57 9.73 -31.71 -0.35
CA LYS A 57 9.25 -32.05 -1.70
C LYS A 57 7.97 -32.89 -1.69
N ALA A 58 7.84 -33.83 -0.75
CA ALA A 58 6.60 -34.59 -0.59
C ALA A 58 5.42 -33.67 -0.24
N LEU A 59 5.64 -32.69 0.64
CA LEU A 59 4.65 -31.66 0.94
C LEU A 59 4.29 -30.84 -0.31
N LEU A 60 5.29 -30.36 -1.07
CA LEU A 60 5.07 -29.62 -2.34
C LEU A 60 4.22 -30.43 -3.33
N VAL A 61 4.57 -31.70 -3.56
CA VAL A 61 3.82 -32.61 -4.45
C VAL A 61 2.39 -32.78 -3.97
N SER A 62 2.17 -32.86 -2.66
CA SER A 62 0.82 -33.02 -2.10
C SER A 62 -0.10 -31.83 -2.39
N TYR A 63 0.48 -30.66 -2.67
CA TYR A 63 -0.23 -29.45 -3.08
C TYR A 63 -0.23 -29.22 -4.60
N GLY A 64 0.31 -30.17 -5.38
CA GLY A 64 0.35 -30.13 -6.84
C GLY A 64 1.54 -29.36 -7.42
N ILE A 65 2.56 -29.05 -6.63
CA ILE A 65 3.79 -28.40 -7.12
C ILE A 65 4.74 -29.50 -7.64
N PRO A 66 5.11 -29.49 -8.93
CA PRO A 66 5.92 -30.54 -9.51
C PRO A 66 7.39 -30.44 -9.08
N VAL A 67 8.01 -31.59 -8.86
CA VAL A 67 9.43 -31.77 -8.48
C VAL A 67 10.12 -32.71 -9.47
N PRO A 68 11.46 -32.67 -9.60
CA PRO A 68 12.19 -33.65 -10.41
C PRO A 68 11.93 -35.09 -9.95
N SER A 69 11.87 -36.01 -10.91
CA SER A 69 11.84 -37.44 -10.60
C SER A 69 13.11 -37.86 -9.89
N GLY A 70 12.98 -38.55 -8.75
CA GLY A 70 14.12 -39.04 -7.98
C GLY A 70 13.72 -39.83 -6.73
N GLY A 71 14.69 -40.06 -5.84
CA GLY A 71 14.46 -40.74 -4.58
C GLY A 71 15.68 -40.77 -3.66
N MET A 72 15.43 -41.03 -2.37
CA MET A 72 16.50 -41.25 -1.39
C MET A 72 17.06 -42.66 -1.51
N VAL A 73 18.37 -42.75 -1.40
CA VAL A 73 19.09 -44.02 -1.33
C VAL A 73 20.15 -43.95 -0.24
N THR A 74 20.36 -45.06 0.44
CA THR A 74 21.41 -45.24 1.46
C THR A 74 22.50 -46.21 0.99
N GLU A 75 22.32 -46.82 -0.19
CA GLU A 75 23.23 -47.79 -0.78
C GLU A 75 23.58 -47.41 -2.22
N LEU A 76 24.86 -47.53 -2.58
CA LEU A 76 25.36 -47.15 -3.91
C LEU A 76 24.70 -47.95 -5.04
N GLY A 77 24.52 -49.25 -4.88
CA GLY A 77 23.89 -50.08 -5.93
C GLY A 77 22.45 -49.67 -6.23
N VAL A 78 21.72 -49.16 -5.22
CA VAL A 78 20.39 -48.59 -5.40
C VAL A 78 20.45 -47.25 -6.11
N ALA A 79 21.45 -46.41 -5.79
CA ALA A 79 21.68 -45.14 -6.48
C ALA A 79 21.89 -45.33 -7.99
N GLU A 80 22.69 -46.34 -8.38
CA GLU A 80 22.97 -46.67 -9.79
C GLU A 80 21.72 -47.14 -10.52
N ALA A 81 20.98 -48.10 -9.95
CA ALA A 81 19.73 -48.58 -10.54
C ALA A 81 18.67 -47.47 -10.67
N LEU A 82 18.63 -46.54 -9.70
CA LEU A 82 17.75 -45.39 -9.74
C LEU A 82 18.14 -44.41 -10.85
N ALA A 83 19.43 -44.10 -11.00
CA ALA A 83 19.93 -43.21 -12.04
C ALA A 83 19.72 -43.77 -13.45
N GLU A 84 19.93 -45.08 -13.66
CA GLU A 84 19.63 -45.74 -14.94
C GLU A 84 18.15 -45.65 -15.30
N ARG A 85 17.26 -45.78 -14.31
CA ARG A 85 15.81 -45.64 -14.51
C ARG A 85 15.38 -44.22 -14.81
N ILE A 86 15.97 -43.23 -14.16
CA ILE A 86 15.67 -41.80 -14.37
C ILE A 86 16.22 -41.32 -15.73
N GLY A 87 17.40 -41.82 -16.10
CA GLY A 87 18.19 -41.33 -17.22
C GLY A 87 19.15 -40.20 -16.81
N TYR A 88 20.34 -40.21 -17.39
CA TYR A 88 21.36 -39.16 -17.19
C TYR A 88 21.08 -37.91 -18.05
N PRO A 89 21.49 -36.70 -17.61
CA PRO A 89 22.21 -36.42 -16.37
C PRO A 89 21.35 -36.43 -15.10
N VAL A 90 21.96 -36.84 -13.99
CA VAL A 90 21.37 -36.81 -12.64
C VAL A 90 22.12 -35.83 -11.73
N VAL A 91 21.49 -35.51 -10.60
CA VAL A 91 22.05 -34.72 -9.50
C VAL A 91 22.08 -35.59 -8.26
N VAL A 92 23.14 -35.46 -7.48
CA VAL A 92 23.29 -36.13 -6.18
C VAL A 92 23.30 -35.07 -5.09
N LYS A 93 22.42 -35.21 -4.09
CA LYS A 93 22.33 -34.29 -2.94
C LYS A 93 22.40 -35.04 -1.62
N GLY A 94 23.16 -34.54 -0.65
CA GLY A 94 23.11 -35.05 0.72
C GLY A 94 21.81 -34.65 1.42
N VAL A 95 21.16 -35.60 2.09
CA VAL A 95 19.95 -35.35 2.87
C VAL A 95 20.30 -35.28 4.35
N SER A 96 19.94 -34.19 5.01
CA SER A 96 20.19 -33.98 6.43
C SER A 96 18.97 -33.35 7.11
N GLU A 97 18.77 -33.67 8.38
CA GLU A 97 17.74 -33.06 9.23
C GLU A 97 18.17 -31.69 9.79
N SER A 98 19.45 -31.34 9.70
CA SER A 98 20.03 -30.13 10.33
C SER A 98 20.75 -29.19 9.38
N VAL A 99 21.01 -29.56 8.13
CA VAL A 99 21.73 -28.73 7.15
C VAL A 99 20.77 -28.15 6.12
N SER A 100 20.61 -26.82 6.11
CA SER A 100 19.70 -26.09 5.23
C SER A 100 20.40 -25.62 3.92
N HIS A 101 21.62 -25.08 4.00
CA HIS A 101 22.40 -24.59 2.85
C HIS A 101 23.36 -25.65 2.27
N LYS A 102 22.80 -26.63 1.56
CA LYS A 102 23.54 -27.80 1.03
C LYS A 102 24.63 -27.43 0.02
N THR A 103 24.39 -26.46 -0.86
CA THR A 103 25.34 -26.05 -1.91
C THR A 103 26.62 -25.49 -1.30
N GLU A 104 26.51 -24.63 -0.30
CA GLU A 104 27.65 -24.05 0.44
C GLU A 104 28.37 -25.09 1.28
N ALA A 105 27.61 -26.05 1.83
CA ALA A 105 28.17 -27.22 2.48
C ALA A 105 28.83 -28.20 1.48
N GLY A 106 28.78 -27.98 0.16
CA GLY A 106 29.33 -28.91 -0.85
C GLY A 106 28.62 -30.27 -0.87
N LEU A 107 27.35 -30.30 -0.48
CA LEU A 107 26.49 -31.48 -0.44
C LEU A 107 25.66 -31.67 -1.72
N VAL A 108 25.92 -30.89 -2.77
CA VAL A 108 25.22 -30.98 -4.06
C VAL A 108 26.26 -31.18 -5.16
N GLU A 109 26.10 -32.23 -5.95
CA GLU A 109 26.92 -32.50 -7.13
C GLU A 109 26.05 -32.57 -8.38
N LEU A 110 26.30 -31.63 -9.30
CA LEU A 110 25.62 -31.50 -10.60
C LEU A 110 26.49 -32.07 -11.71
N GLY A 111 25.88 -32.39 -12.85
CA GLY A 111 26.57 -32.79 -14.07
C GLY A 111 27.03 -34.25 -14.05
N ILE A 112 26.27 -35.12 -13.39
CA ILE A 112 26.58 -36.55 -13.34
C ILE A 112 25.98 -37.17 -14.60
N HIS A 113 26.85 -37.59 -15.52
CA HIS A 113 26.46 -38.05 -16.86
C HIS A 113 26.52 -39.56 -17.04
N ASP A 114 27.11 -40.28 -16.09
CA ASP A 114 27.32 -41.73 -16.16
C ASP A 114 27.43 -42.38 -14.78
N SER A 115 27.45 -43.72 -14.75
CA SER A 115 27.57 -44.50 -13.51
C SER A 115 28.91 -44.29 -12.81
N VAL A 116 30.00 -43.98 -13.53
CA VAL A 116 31.33 -43.78 -12.93
C VAL A 116 31.35 -42.50 -12.10
N SER A 117 30.95 -41.39 -12.71
CA SER A 117 30.80 -40.09 -12.04
C SER A 117 29.80 -40.15 -10.89
N LEU A 118 28.72 -40.93 -11.02
CA LEU A 118 27.76 -41.16 -9.93
C LEU A 118 28.38 -41.84 -8.72
N ARG A 119 29.20 -42.89 -8.91
CA ARG A 119 29.88 -43.57 -7.80
C ARG A 119 30.80 -42.65 -7.03
N ASP A 120 31.54 -41.82 -7.75
CA ASP A 120 32.47 -40.88 -7.15
C ASP A 120 31.74 -39.78 -6.37
N ALA A 121 30.66 -39.24 -6.95
CA ALA A 121 29.78 -38.27 -6.30
C ALA A 121 29.14 -38.83 -5.04
N TYR A 122 28.59 -40.04 -5.14
CA TYR A 122 27.95 -40.74 -4.02
C TYR A 122 28.92 -40.92 -2.86
N ARG A 123 30.13 -41.43 -3.11
CA ARG A 123 31.15 -41.64 -2.06
C ARG A 123 31.57 -40.34 -1.38
N ARG A 124 31.72 -39.25 -2.14
CA ARG A 124 32.06 -37.92 -1.60
C ARG A 124 30.99 -37.40 -0.66
N ILE A 125 29.72 -37.60 -1.00
CA ILE A 125 28.58 -37.08 -0.23
C ILE A 125 28.25 -38.01 0.94
N SER A 126 28.13 -39.32 0.70
CA SER A 126 27.74 -40.31 1.73
C SER A 126 28.79 -40.44 2.84
N GLY A 127 30.05 -40.09 2.58
CA GLY A 127 31.13 -40.12 3.57
C GLY A 127 31.05 -38.99 4.62
N ARG A 128 30.11 -38.06 4.49
CA ARG A 128 29.97 -36.94 5.43
C ARG A 128 29.09 -37.31 6.63
N ALA A 129 29.51 -36.89 7.82
CA ALA A 129 28.76 -37.12 9.05
C ALA A 129 27.44 -36.32 9.07
N GLY A 130 26.40 -36.90 9.70
CA GLY A 130 25.12 -36.20 9.90
C GLY A 130 24.15 -36.23 8.72
N LEU A 131 24.36 -37.13 7.75
CA LEU A 131 23.44 -37.38 6.64
C LEU A 131 22.54 -38.58 6.92
N CYS A 132 21.25 -38.46 6.58
CA CYS A 132 20.27 -39.55 6.64
C CYS A 132 20.30 -40.41 5.37
N GLY A 133 20.86 -39.89 4.28
CA GLY A 133 20.98 -40.56 3.00
C GLY A 133 21.41 -39.63 1.89
N VAL A 134 21.32 -40.13 0.66
CA VAL A 134 21.64 -39.40 -0.56
C VAL A 134 20.42 -39.37 -1.47
N LEU A 135 20.04 -38.19 -1.94
CA LEU A 135 18.96 -37.98 -2.90
C LEU A 135 19.55 -37.99 -4.31
N VAL A 136 19.05 -38.89 -5.15
CA VAL A 136 19.39 -38.96 -6.59
C VAL A 136 18.18 -38.52 -7.39
N GLU A 137 18.33 -37.46 -8.17
CA GLU A 137 17.25 -36.82 -8.93
C GLU A 137 17.69 -36.54 -10.36
N ARG A 138 16.71 -36.43 -11.26
CA ARG A 138 16.96 -35.94 -12.63
C ARG A 138 17.52 -34.52 -12.59
N GLN A 139 18.57 -34.26 -13.36
CA GLN A 139 19.06 -32.90 -13.51
C GLN A 139 18.16 -32.09 -14.44
N LEU A 140 17.61 -30.99 -13.91
CA LEU A 140 16.86 -30.03 -14.73
C LEU A 140 17.81 -29.19 -15.60
N PRO A 141 17.35 -28.78 -16.81
CA PRO A 141 18.15 -27.94 -17.69
C PRO A 141 18.46 -26.59 -17.03
N ARG A 142 19.67 -26.06 -17.28
CA ARG A 142 20.02 -24.71 -16.84
C ARG A 142 19.15 -23.69 -17.55
N GLY A 143 18.53 -22.80 -16.79
CA GLY A 143 17.40 -22.03 -17.29
C GLY A 143 17.28 -20.64 -16.70
N ARG A 144 16.05 -20.17 -16.64
CA ARG A 144 15.67 -19.07 -15.76
C ARG A 144 15.45 -19.69 -14.39
N GLU A 145 16.08 -19.11 -13.37
CA GLU A 145 15.88 -19.50 -11.99
C GLU A 145 14.89 -18.51 -11.38
N LEU A 146 13.83 -19.02 -10.80
CA LEU A 146 12.81 -18.26 -10.08
C LEU A 146 12.82 -18.70 -8.62
N VAL A 147 12.21 -17.90 -7.75
CA VAL A 147 11.95 -18.26 -6.37
C VAL A 147 10.47 -18.04 -6.07
N VAL A 148 9.88 -18.99 -5.35
CA VAL A 148 8.57 -18.84 -4.70
C VAL A 148 8.77 -19.24 -3.25
N GLY A 149 8.28 -18.43 -2.32
CA GLY A 149 8.37 -18.74 -0.91
C GLY A 149 7.20 -18.20 -0.13
N ALA A 150 7.12 -18.55 1.14
CA ALA A 150 6.20 -17.94 2.09
C ALA A 150 6.90 -17.74 3.42
N ILE A 151 6.55 -16.67 4.11
CA ILE A 151 7.01 -16.38 5.48
C ILE A 151 5.79 -16.03 6.33
N ARG A 152 5.87 -16.31 7.62
CA ARG A 152 4.89 -15.85 8.60
C ARG A 152 5.34 -14.54 9.23
N ASP A 153 4.83 -13.43 8.70
CA ASP A 153 5.14 -12.10 9.21
C ASP A 153 4.32 -11.79 10.49
N PRO A 154 4.92 -11.19 11.54
CA PRO A 154 4.23 -10.89 12.80
C PRO A 154 3.01 -9.95 12.68
N GLN A 155 3.00 -9.03 11.71
CA GLN A 155 1.92 -8.06 11.49
C GLN A 155 0.91 -8.55 10.44
N PHE A 156 1.41 -9.33 9.48
CA PHE A 156 0.67 -9.68 8.27
C PHE A 156 0.35 -11.16 8.11
N GLY A 157 0.73 -12.06 9.03
CA GLY A 157 0.44 -13.48 8.86
C GLY A 157 1.21 -14.12 7.72
N PRO A 158 0.65 -15.16 7.10
CA PRO A 158 1.29 -15.77 5.94
C PRO A 158 1.38 -14.77 4.78
N VAL A 159 2.60 -14.55 4.29
CA VAL A 159 2.94 -13.68 3.16
C VAL A 159 3.69 -14.52 2.15
N VAL A 160 3.26 -14.48 0.90
CA VAL A 160 3.92 -15.16 -0.22
C VAL A 160 4.90 -14.21 -0.90
N MET A 161 6.04 -14.75 -1.30
CA MET A 161 7.10 -14.10 -2.02
C MET A 161 7.26 -14.74 -3.40
N PHE A 162 7.49 -13.92 -4.42
CA PHE A 162 7.90 -14.37 -5.75
C PHE A 162 9.03 -13.50 -6.29
N GLY A 163 9.99 -14.09 -6.99
CA GLY A 163 10.97 -13.32 -7.74
C GLY A 163 11.96 -14.13 -8.56
N LEU A 164 13.07 -13.49 -8.93
CA LEU A 164 14.19 -14.18 -9.56
C LEU A 164 14.93 -15.03 -8.52
N GLY A 165 15.30 -16.25 -8.90
CA GLY A 165 16.02 -17.23 -8.07
C GLY A 165 17.52 -17.31 -8.37
N GLY A 166 18.22 -18.14 -7.59
CA GLY A 166 19.67 -18.37 -7.74
C GLY A 166 20.57 -17.32 -7.06
N VAL A 167 21.88 -17.40 -7.30
CA VAL A 167 22.90 -16.50 -6.72
C VAL A 167 22.64 -15.01 -7.05
N ALA A 168 21.95 -14.76 -8.16
CA ALA A 168 21.56 -13.40 -8.55
C ALA A 168 20.50 -12.79 -7.60
N THR A 169 19.71 -13.59 -6.88
CA THR A 169 18.66 -13.13 -5.94
C THR A 169 19.24 -12.32 -4.80
N GLU A 170 20.33 -12.80 -4.20
CA GLU A 170 20.99 -12.14 -3.07
C GLU A 170 21.63 -10.79 -3.45
N ILE A 171 21.97 -10.64 -4.73
CA ILE A 171 22.64 -9.45 -5.26
C ILE A 171 21.63 -8.44 -5.84
N LEU A 172 20.61 -8.92 -6.54
CA LEU A 172 19.62 -8.08 -7.24
C LEU A 172 18.41 -7.72 -6.39
N ASP A 173 18.11 -8.52 -5.37
CA ASP A 173 17.00 -8.34 -4.44
C ASP A 173 15.65 -8.09 -5.16
N ASP A 174 15.41 -8.76 -6.30
CA ASP A 174 14.24 -8.55 -7.17
C ASP A 174 13.11 -9.53 -6.86
N VAL A 175 12.44 -9.29 -5.73
CA VAL A 175 11.28 -10.04 -5.24
C VAL A 175 10.07 -9.13 -5.00
N ALA A 176 8.89 -9.70 -5.02
CA ALA A 176 7.64 -9.06 -4.68
C ALA A 176 6.88 -9.91 -3.66
N PHE A 177 6.03 -9.25 -2.86
CA PHE A 177 5.25 -9.88 -1.80
C PHE A 177 3.76 -9.69 -2.03
N ALA A 178 2.97 -10.66 -1.61
CA ALA A 178 1.52 -10.60 -1.49
C ALA A 178 1.09 -11.26 -0.18
N LEU A 179 0.04 -10.76 0.43
CA LEU A 179 -0.57 -11.45 1.58
C LEU A 179 -1.19 -12.76 1.07
N ALA A 180 -1.23 -13.80 1.93
CA ALA A 180 -2.01 -15.01 1.67
C ALA A 180 -3.39 -14.96 2.37
N PRO A 181 -4.44 -15.60 1.82
CA PRO A 181 -4.47 -16.35 0.56
C PRO A 181 -4.30 -15.44 -0.67
N VAL A 182 -3.90 -16.01 -1.81
CA VAL A 182 -3.68 -15.27 -3.07
C VAL A 182 -4.64 -15.81 -4.13
N THR A 183 -5.39 -14.94 -4.81
CA THR A 183 -6.21 -15.36 -5.97
C THR A 183 -5.34 -15.61 -7.21
N HIS A 184 -5.89 -16.28 -8.23
CA HIS A 184 -5.16 -16.48 -9.49
C HIS A 184 -4.74 -15.14 -10.14
N ALA A 185 -5.63 -14.14 -10.14
CA ALA A 185 -5.32 -12.83 -10.69
C ALA A 185 -4.26 -12.09 -9.85
N GLU A 186 -4.32 -12.20 -8.52
CA GLU A 186 -3.29 -11.65 -7.63
C GLU A 186 -1.93 -12.33 -7.82
N ALA A 187 -1.90 -13.64 -8.10
CA ALA A 187 -0.67 -14.37 -8.42
C ALA A 187 -0.06 -13.92 -9.75
N LEU A 188 -0.89 -13.72 -10.79
CA LEU A 188 -0.44 -13.14 -12.06
C LEU A 188 0.08 -11.72 -11.88
N GLU A 189 -0.59 -10.91 -11.06
CA GLU A 189 -0.14 -9.55 -10.74
C GLU A 189 1.18 -9.57 -9.97
N LEU A 190 1.35 -10.50 -9.01
CA LEU A 190 2.59 -10.66 -8.26
C LEU A 190 3.78 -10.91 -9.20
N MET A 191 3.59 -11.65 -10.30
CA MET A 191 4.63 -11.86 -11.32
C MET A 191 5.01 -10.59 -12.09
N GLU A 192 4.06 -9.69 -12.34
CA GLU A 192 4.33 -8.40 -13.01
C GLU A 192 4.99 -7.37 -12.08
N SER A 193 5.09 -7.70 -10.78
CA SER A 193 5.52 -6.77 -9.74
C SER A 193 7.03 -6.70 -9.58
N ILE A 194 7.73 -7.71 -10.08
CA ILE A 194 9.19 -7.74 -10.06
C ILE A 194 9.72 -6.84 -11.18
N ARG A 195 10.86 -6.20 -10.94
CA ARG A 195 11.48 -5.28 -11.91
C ARG A 195 11.80 -6.00 -13.20
N SER A 196 12.19 -7.26 -13.10
CA SER A 196 12.61 -8.12 -14.21
C SER A 196 11.49 -8.97 -14.80
N HIS A 197 10.20 -8.60 -14.64
CA HIS A 197 9.06 -9.39 -15.12
C HIS A 197 9.16 -9.78 -16.61
N ARG A 198 9.85 -8.97 -17.43
CA ARG A 198 10.14 -9.27 -18.85
C ARG A 198 10.90 -10.57 -19.07
N VAL A 199 11.66 -11.06 -18.08
CA VAL A 199 12.35 -12.36 -18.11
C VAL A 199 11.37 -13.53 -18.23
N LEU A 200 10.10 -13.33 -17.83
CA LEU A 200 9.05 -14.33 -17.95
C LEU A 200 8.55 -14.50 -19.40
N GLY A 201 8.84 -13.54 -20.29
CA GLY A 201 8.54 -13.64 -21.72
C GLY A 201 9.54 -14.48 -22.52
N GLU A 202 9.42 -14.47 -23.85
CA GLU A 202 10.39 -15.10 -24.73
C GLU A 202 11.74 -14.38 -24.67
N PHE A 203 12.83 -15.14 -24.50
CA PHE A 203 14.17 -14.56 -24.43
C PHE A 203 15.24 -15.52 -24.92
N ARG A 204 16.06 -15.06 -25.89
CA ARG A 204 17.22 -15.80 -26.44
C ARG A 204 16.91 -17.26 -26.81
N GLY A 205 15.81 -17.49 -27.53
CA GLY A 205 15.40 -18.83 -27.97
C GLY A 205 14.76 -19.70 -26.89
N ARG A 206 14.49 -19.16 -25.70
CA ARG A 206 13.71 -19.81 -24.65
C ARG A 206 12.24 -19.39 -24.77
N PRO A 207 11.28 -20.32 -24.60
CA PRO A 207 9.85 -20.01 -24.68
C PRO A 207 9.41 -19.08 -23.53
N SER A 208 8.23 -18.48 -23.63
CA SER A 208 7.61 -17.80 -22.49
C SER A 208 7.35 -18.77 -21.35
N VAL A 209 7.40 -18.29 -20.11
CA VAL A 209 6.98 -19.07 -18.93
C VAL A 209 5.48 -19.31 -19.02
N ASN A 210 5.04 -20.52 -18.68
CA ASN A 210 3.63 -20.83 -18.51
C ASN A 210 3.10 -20.12 -17.25
N ARG A 211 2.52 -18.93 -17.45
CA ARG A 211 2.09 -18.05 -16.36
C ARG A 211 1.01 -18.70 -15.50
N ASP A 212 0.07 -19.42 -16.09
CA ASP A 212 -0.98 -20.11 -15.34
C ASP A 212 -0.41 -21.23 -14.46
N ALA A 213 0.57 -21.99 -14.96
CA ALA A 213 1.24 -23.01 -14.17
C ALA A 213 2.05 -22.40 -13.01
N LEU A 214 2.72 -21.27 -13.25
CA LEU A 214 3.44 -20.55 -12.20
C LEU A 214 2.50 -19.94 -11.16
N ALA A 215 1.35 -19.42 -11.57
CA ALA A 215 0.32 -18.89 -10.67
C ALA A 215 -0.20 -19.99 -9.73
N ARG A 216 -0.46 -21.19 -10.26
CA ARG A 216 -0.85 -22.35 -9.43
C ARG A 216 0.21 -22.75 -8.41
N VAL A 217 1.50 -22.58 -8.71
CA VAL A 217 2.59 -22.80 -7.74
C VAL A 217 2.55 -21.75 -6.62
N ILE A 218 2.38 -20.47 -6.97
CA ILE A 218 2.24 -19.37 -6.00
C ILE A 218 1.01 -19.60 -5.09
N GLU A 219 -0.14 -19.93 -5.67
CA GLU A 219 -1.37 -20.25 -4.95
C GLU A 219 -1.20 -21.45 -4.02
N ALA A 220 -0.53 -22.50 -4.48
CA ALA A 220 -0.25 -23.68 -3.66
C ALA A 220 0.64 -23.34 -2.46
N VAL A 221 1.67 -22.50 -2.65
CA VAL A 221 2.52 -22.00 -1.56
C VAL A 221 1.73 -21.12 -0.59
N ALA A 222 0.86 -20.23 -1.10
CA ALA A 222 -0.04 -19.44 -0.27
C ALA A 222 -0.95 -20.32 0.59
N ARG A 223 -1.56 -21.34 -0.03
CA ARG A 223 -2.47 -22.28 0.62
C ARG A 223 -1.76 -23.08 1.70
N MET A 224 -0.55 -23.61 1.44
CA MET A 224 0.27 -24.28 2.44
C MET A 224 0.51 -23.40 3.67
N ALA A 225 0.88 -22.14 3.47
CA ALA A 225 1.15 -21.21 4.56
C ALA A 225 -0.11 -20.84 5.39
N CYS A 226 -1.28 -20.84 4.75
CA CYS A 226 -2.58 -20.64 5.42
C CYS A 226 -3.06 -21.86 6.19
N GLU A 227 -2.97 -23.06 5.61
CA GLU A 227 -3.49 -24.31 6.19
C GLU A 227 -2.59 -24.86 7.32
N HIS A 228 -1.31 -24.48 7.36
CA HIS A 228 -0.34 -24.97 8.35
C HIS A 228 0.30 -23.83 9.17
N PRO A 229 -0.34 -23.37 10.26
CA PRO A 229 0.18 -22.34 11.17
C PRO A 229 1.57 -22.64 11.73
N GLU A 230 1.92 -23.92 11.90
CA GLU A 230 3.21 -24.40 12.41
C GLU A 230 4.39 -24.14 11.46
N ILE A 231 4.12 -23.86 10.18
CA ILE A 231 5.15 -23.47 9.21
C ILE A 231 5.50 -21.99 9.43
N ALA A 232 6.79 -21.74 9.67
CA ALA A 232 7.36 -20.40 9.75
C ALA A 232 7.76 -19.88 8.36
N GLU A 233 8.35 -20.75 7.55
CA GLU A 233 8.91 -20.39 6.24
C GLU A 233 8.83 -21.56 5.25
N ILE A 234 8.57 -21.23 3.99
CA ILE A 234 8.66 -22.11 2.83
C ILE A 234 9.59 -21.40 1.85
N ASP A 235 10.63 -22.07 1.39
CA ASP A 235 11.53 -21.57 0.35
C ASP A 235 11.67 -22.59 -0.78
N VAL A 236 11.20 -22.23 -1.97
CA VAL A 236 11.33 -23.03 -3.20
C VAL A 236 12.35 -22.33 -4.11
N ASN A 237 13.62 -22.64 -3.89
CA ASN A 237 14.74 -21.98 -4.55
C ASN A 237 15.88 -22.97 -4.93
N PRO A 238 16.15 -23.20 -6.23
CA PRO A 238 15.50 -22.58 -7.37
C PRO A 238 14.23 -23.32 -7.81
N LEU A 239 13.24 -22.54 -8.26
CA LEU A 239 12.18 -22.99 -9.15
C LEU A 239 12.69 -22.87 -10.59
N LEU A 240 12.94 -24.00 -11.24
CA LEU A 240 13.51 -24.09 -12.59
C LEU A 240 12.43 -24.37 -13.63
N LEU A 241 12.75 -24.10 -14.90
CA LEU A 241 11.82 -24.34 -16.02
C LEU A 241 12.25 -25.51 -16.88
N GLU A 242 11.34 -26.44 -17.11
CA GLU A 242 11.44 -27.43 -18.18
C GLU A 242 10.51 -27.04 -19.33
N GLY A 243 11.11 -26.56 -20.43
CA GLY A 243 10.34 -25.88 -21.46
C GLY A 243 9.71 -24.60 -20.89
N ASP A 244 8.38 -24.57 -20.81
CA ASP A 244 7.57 -23.49 -20.24
C ASP A 244 7.10 -23.77 -18.78
N LYS A 245 7.27 -25.00 -18.27
CA LYS A 245 6.69 -25.44 -16.99
C LYS A 245 7.64 -25.24 -15.80
N PRO A 246 7.18 -24.70 -14.67
CA PRO A 246 7.98 -24.57 -13.45
C PRO A 246 8.07 -25.89 -12.68
N LEU A 247 9.25 -26.23 -12.17
CA LEU A 247 9.54 -27.38 -11.30
C LEU A 247 10.42 -26.96 -10.13
N ALA A 248 10.08 -27.40 -8.92
CA ALA A 248 10.81 -27.12 -7.69
C ALA A 248 12.07 -27.99 -7.60
N ALA A 249 13.23 -27.41 -7.92
CA ALA A 249 14.49 -28.15 -7.90
C ALA A 249 15.00 -28.39 -6.47
N ASP A 250 14.73 -27.45 -5.57
CA ASP A 250 15.04 -27.50 -4.14
C ASP A 250 13.86 -26.99 -3.32
N ALA A 251 13.73 -27.46 -2.08
CA ALA A 251 12.66 -27.04 -1.18
C ALA A 251 13.08 -27.09 0.29
N LEU A 252 12.94 -25.97 0.99
CA LEU A 252 13.13 -25.87 2.44
C LEU A 252 11.80 -25.48 3.10
N VAL A 253 11.43 -26.20 4.15
CA VAL A 253 10.27 -25.87 4.99
C VAL A 253 10.76 -25.80 6.44
N VAL A 254 10.63 -24.61 7.03
CA VAL A 254 11.04 -24.33 8.41
C VAL A 254 9.79 -24.32 9.29
N LEU A 255 9.89 -25.03 10.41
CA LEU A 255 8.87 -25.15 11.44
C LEU A 255 9.14 -24.18 12.59
N GLY A 256 8.14 -23.96 13.43
CA GLY A 256 8.20 -23.00 14.52
C GLY A 256 7.40 -21.73 14.23
N GLY A 257 6.50 -21.79 13.24
CA GLY A 257 5.43 -20.83 13.13
C GLY A 257 4.60 -20.87 14.42
N SER A 258 4.30 -19.69 14.95
CA SER A 258 3.31 -19.51 16.00
C SER A 258 2.02 -19.03 15.38
N GLU A 259 0.87 -19.36 15.98
CA GLU A 259 -0.29 -18.51 15.81
C GLU A 259 0.12 -17.07 16.16
N ILE A 260 -0.22 -16.13 15.28
CA ILE A 260 0.02 -14.73 15.57
C ILE A 260 -0.91 -14.37 16.70
N ALA A 261 -0.34 -14.02 17.84
CA ALA A 261 -1.07 -13.37 18.90
C ALA A 261 -1.54 -12.01 18.36
N LEU A 262 -2.75 -11.97 17.80
CA LEU A 262 -3.38 -10.71 17.46
C LEU A 262 -3.43 -9.86 18.73
N PRO A 263 -3.18 -8.54 18.63
CA PRO A 263 -3.35 -7.66 19.79
C PRO A 263 -4.75 -7.87 20.36
N ASN A 264 -4.83 -8.22 21.64
CA ASN A 264 -6.09 -8.42 22.35
C ASN A 264 -6.72 -7.05 22.65
N ARG A 265 -7.20 -6.39 21.59
CA ARG A 265 -7.86 -5.09 21.66
C ARG A 265 -9.38 -5.29 21.68
N PRO A 266 -10.10 -4.69 22.64
CA PRO A 266 -11.56 -4.66 22.59
C PRO A 266 -12.04 -4.00 21.28
N SER A 267 -13.08 -4.53 20.65
CA SER A 267 -13.66 -3.85 19.49
C SER A 267 -14.37 -2.57 19.92
N PRO A 268 -14.14 -1.43 19.25
CA PRO A 268 -14.86 -0.19 19.57
C PRO A 268 -16.35 -0.35 19.23
N ALA A 269 -17.20 0.32 20.00
CA ALA A 269 -18.63 0.42 19.69
C ALA A 269 -18.82 1.27 18.43
N SER A 270 -18.87 0.63 17.26
CA SER A 270 -18.93 1.29 15.95
C SER A 270 -20.09 2.29 15.82
N THR A 271 -21.21 2.05 16.50
CA THR A 271 -22.36 2.96 16.58
C THR A 271 -22.02 4.34 17.16
N ASN A 272 -20.96 4.43 17.96
CA ASN A 272 -20.54 5.66 18.64
C ASN A 272 -19.45 6.44 17.90
N LEU A 273 -18.85 5.90 16.83
CA LEU A 273 -17.80 6.59 16.05
C LEU A 273 -18.30 7.91 15.45
N ALA A 274 -19.60 8.02 15.13
CA ALA A 274 -20.19 9.26 14.63
C ALA A 274 -20.04 10.44 15.61
N ALA A 275 -19.98 10.17 16.93
CA ALA A 275 -19.79 11.21 17.94
C ALA A 275 -18.43 11.92 17.86
N LEU A 276 -17.43 11.33 17.18
CA LEU A 276 -16.13 11.97 16.92
C LEU A 276 -16.22 13.11 15.89
N PHE A 277 -17.17 13.03 14.95
CA PHE A 277 -17.25 13.95 13.81
C PHE A 277 -18.51 14.80 13.78
N GLN A 278 -19.57 14.34 14.44
CA GLN A 278 -20.90 14.97 14.46
C GLN A 278 -21.43 15.17 15.90
N PRO A 279 -20.62 15.59 16.89
CA PRO A 279 -21.12 15.80 18.24
C PRO A 279 -22.07 17.00 18.29
N THR A 280 -23.13 16.89 19.08
CA THR A 280 -24.01 18.03 19.44
C THR A 280 -23.58 18.71 20.74
N SER A 281 -22.71 18.06 21.50
CA SER A 281 -22.10 18.60 22.71
C SER A 281 -20.67 18.08 22.93
N VAL A 282 -19.79 18.96 23.41
CA VAL A 282 -18.37 18.66 23.67
C VAL A 282 -17.99 19.13 25.06
N ALA A 283 -17.45 18.24 25.88
CA ALA A 283 -16.77 18.62 27.12
C ALA A 283 -15.26 18.78 26.88
N VAL A 284 -14.66 19.83 27.46
CA VAL A 284 -13.21 20.04 27.44
C VAL A 284 -12.69 19.92 28.86
N ILE A 285 -12.04 18.79 29.16
CA ILE A 285 -11.57 18.43 30.50
C ILE A 285 -10.10 18.81 30.64
N GLY A 286 -9.80 19.62 31.65
CA GLY A 286 -8.54 20.38 31.70
C GLY A 286 -8.66 21.73 30.99
N ALA A 287 -9.88 22.28 30.90
CA ALA A 287 -10.12 23.60 30.31
C ALA A 287 -9.33 24.71 31.05
N SER A 288 -8.87 25.71 30.30
CA SER A 288 -8.08 26.81 30.85
C SER A 288 -8.38 28.14 30.17
N ASN A 289 -8.27 29.23 30.94
CA ASN A 289 -8.30 30.61 30.41
C ASN A 289 -6.99 30.99 29.71
N ASP A 290 -5.95 30.17 29.85
CA ASP A 290 -4.70 30.34 29.11
C ASP A 290 -4.81 29.68 27.73
N PRO A 291 -4.88 30.46 26.64
CA PRO A 291 -5.08 29.92 25.29
C PRO A 291 -3.88 29.14 24.76
N LEU A 292 -2.72 29.19 25.45
CA LEU A 292 -1.52 28.44 25.07
C LEU A 292 -1.45 27.05 25.71
N LYS A 293 -2.30 26.75 26.71
CA LYS A 293 -2.45 25.40 27.25
C LYS A 293 -3.39 24.59 26.36
N TRP A 294 -3.16 23.28 26.24
CA TRP A 294 -3.97 22.36 25.43
C TRP A 294 -5.49 22.56 25.59
N GLY A 295 -6.00 22.54 26.82
CA GLY A 295 -7.43 22.74 27.07
C GLY A 295 -7.94 24.14 26.72
N GLY A 296 -7.10 25.18 26.83
CA GLY A 296 -7.43 26.54 26.38
C GLY A 296 -7.41 26.66 24.85
N THR A 297 -6.39 26.12 24.18
CA THR A 297 -6.29 26.07 22.71
C THR A 297 -7.48 25.36 22.08
N ILE A 298 -7.84 24.16 22.56
CA ILE A 298 -8.99 23.39 22.08
C ILE A 298 -10.27 24.21 22.22
N LEU A 299 -10.45 24.86 23.38
CA LEU A 299 -11.65 25.65 23.65
C LEU A 299 -11.73 26.90 22.74
N VAL A 300 -10.60 27.61 22.55
CA VAL A 300 -10.51 28.73 21.60
C VAL A 300 -10.86 28.28 20.18
N ASN A 301 -10.36 27.13 19.74
CA ASN A 301 -10.64 26.59 18.40
C ASN A 301 -12.11 26.22 18.21
N LEU A 302 -12.75 25.60 19.21
CA LEU A 302 -14.18 25.28 19.16
C LEU A 302 -15.04 26.54 19.05
N ILE A 303 -14.78 27.55 19.88
CA ILE A 303 -15.52 28.81 19.90
C ILE A 303 -15.27 29.59 18.61
N SER A 304 -14.01 29.81 18.26
CA SER A 304 -13.60 30.64 17.11
C SER A 304 -13.91 29.97 15.77
N GLY A 305 -13.88 28.63 15.73
CA GLY A 305 -14.30 27.81 14.59
C GLY A 305 -15.81 27.80 14.39
N GLY A 306 -16.59 28.34 15.34
CA GLY A 306 -18.03 28.50 15.21
C GLY A 306 -18.81 27.20 15.42
N PHE A 307 -18.30 26.31 16.28
CA PHE A 307 -19.01 25.09 16.69
C PHE A 307 -20.41 25.46 17.20
N LYS A 308 -21.42 24.77 16.70
CA LYS A 308 -22.83 25.09 16.99
C LYS A 308 -23.41 24.31 18.16
N GLY A 309 -22.73 23.25 18.59
CA GLY A 309 -23.14 22.44 19.73
C GLY A 309 -22.83 23.10 21.07
N ARG A 310 -23.22 22.43 22.15
CA ARG A 310 -22.95 22.87 23.52
C ARG A 310 -21.50 22.59 23.90
N ILE A 311 -20.86 23.52 24.60
CA ILE A 311 -19.47 23.39 25.04
C ILE A 311 -19.45 23.42 26.56
N PHE A 312 -18.84 22.41 27.17
CA PHE A 312 -18.73 22.27 28.63
C PHE A 312 -17.27 22.28 29.09
N PRO A 313 -16.73 23.44 29.53
CA PRO A 313 -15.43 23.50 30.19
C PRO A 313 -15.46 22.76 31.53
N VAL A 314 -14.52 21.84 31.76
CA VAL A 314 -14.37 21.11 33.03
C VAL A 314 -12.99 21.41 33.63
N THR A 315 -13.01 22.04 34.81
CA THR A 315 -11.80 22.43 35.57
C THR A 315 -12.15 22.72 37.03
N LEU A 316 -11.21 22.46 37.93
CA LEU A 316 -11.32 22.80 39.37
C LEU A 316 -10.80 24.22 39.69
N GLN A 317 -10.24 24.92 38.71
CA GLN A 317 -9.48 26.16 38.96
C GLN A 317 -10.36 27.42 39.03
N THR A 318 -11.53 27.39 38.40
CA THR A 318 -12.38 28.58 38.23
C THR A 318 -13.79 28.16 37.83
N ASP A 319 -14.78 29.03 38.11
CA ASP A 319 -16.19 28.82 37.76
C ASP A 319 -16.51 29.29 36.32
N SER A 320 -15.56 29.91 35.62
CA SER A 320 -15.74 30.33 34.23
C SER A 320 -14.45 30.25 33.41
N VAL A 321 -14.56 29.71 32.19
CA VAL A 321 -13.45 29.62 31.23
C VAL A 321 -13.88 30.23 29.88
N LEU A 322 -13.13 31.24 29.42
CA LEU A 322 -13.40 32.00 28.19
C LEU A 322 -14.85 32.51 28.08
N GLY A 323 -15.44 32.89 29.21
CA GLY A 323 -16.82 33.39 29.30
C GLY A 323 -17.90 32.32 29.36
N LEU A 324 -17.54 31.03 29.31
CA LEU A 324 -18.46 29.91 29.49
C LEU A 324 -18.47 29.45 30.97
N PRO A 325 -19.62 28.99 31.51
CA PRO A 325 -19.67 28.35 32.83
C PRO A 325 -18.79 27.10 32.88
N ALA A 326 -17.97 26.97 33.92
CA ALA A 326 -17.09 25.83 34.12
C ALA A 326 -17.61 24.90 35.22
N TYR A 327 -17.29 23.61 35.09
CA TYR A 327 -17.77 22.55 35.97
C TYR A 327 -16.59 21.85 36.65
N PRO A 328 -16.72 21.43 37.92
CA PRO A 328 -15.62 20.82 38.67
C PRO A 328 -15.24 19.42 38.16
N ASP A 329 -16.21 18.66 37.64
CA ASP A 329 -16.01 17.29 37.16
C ASP A 329 -17.06 16.90 36.11
N VAL A 330 -16.85 15.77 35.41
CA VAL A 330 -17.73 15.32 34.32
C VAL A 330 -19.11 14.89 34.84
N THR A 331 -19.19 14.38 36.06
CA THR A 331 -20.46 13.91 36.63
C THR A 331 -21.40 15.07 36.97
N SER A 332 -20.83 16.24 37.30
CA SER A 332 -21.54 17.49 37.59
C SER A 332 -22.15 18.19 36.37
N LEU A 333 -21.82 17.76 35.15
CA LEU A 333 -22.36 18.33 33.92
C LEU A 333 -23.90 18.22 33.87
N PRO A 334 -24.61 19.18 33.26
CA PRO A 334 -26.08 19.15 33.19
C PRO A 334 -26.61 17.99 32.33
N GLU A 335 -25.79 17.48 31.42
CA GLU A 335 -26.10 16.35 30.54
C GLU A 335 -24.84 15.52 30.26
N ALA A 336 -25.03 14.36 29.64
CA ALA A 336 -23.91 13.60 29.09
C ALA A 336 -23.46 14.23 27.77
N PRO A 337 -22.21 14.70 27.64
CA PRO A 337 -21.71 15.20 26.37
C PRO A 337 -21.54 14.05 25.37
N ASP A 338 -21.77 14.32 24.08
CA ASP A 338 -21.52 13.31 23.03
C ASP A 338 -20.02 12.96 22.98
N MET A 339 -19.16 13.97 23.08
CA MET A 339 -17.70 13.84 23.01
C MET A 339 -17.01 14.55 24.18
N ALA A 340 -15.93 13.98 24.71
CA ALA A 340 -15.06 14.64 25.68
C ALA A 340 -13.60 14.69 25.21
N MET A 341 -13.05 15.90 25.17
CA MET A 341 -11.63 16.18 24.97
C MET A 341 -10.92 16.14 26.32
N VAL A 342 -9.93 15.25 26.48
CA VAL A 342 -9.23 15.05 27.76
C VAL A 342 -7.80 15.57 27.66
N ALA A 343 -7.54 16.70 28.31
CA ALA A 343 -6.25 17.40 28.35
C ALA A 343 -5.77 17.62 29.79
N VAL A 344 -5.75 16.55 30.59
CA VAL A 344 -5.30 16.56 32.00
C VAL A 344 -3.97 15.83 32.17
N PRO A 345 -3.21 16.09 33.25
CA PRO A 345 -2.00 15.31 33.57
C PRO A 345 -2.28 13.81 33.65
N LEU A 346 -1.29 12.99 33.26
CA LEU A 346 -1.39 11.53 33.13
C LEU A 346 -2.07 10.85 34.34
N HIS A 347 -1.69 11.22 35.56
CA HIS A 347 -2.21 10.61 36.80
C HIS A 347 -3.71 10.87 37.06
N HIS A 348 -4.33 11.84 36.37
CA HIS A 348 -5.77 12.09 36.46
C HIS A 348 -6.59 11.37 35.39
N VAL A 349 -5.96 10.89 34.31
CA VAL A 349 -6.66 10.39 33.12
C VAL A 349 -7.61 9.23 33.47
N LYS A 350 -7.15 8.23 34.20
CA LYS A 350 -7.97 7.06 34.59
C LYS A 350 -9.26 7.47 35.30
N GLY A 351 -9.17 8.39 36.26
CA GLY A 351 -10.33 8.90 36.99
C GLY A 351 -11.31 9.63 36.07
N VAL A 352 -10.79 10.43 35.13
CA VAL A 352 -11.61 11.13 34.13
C VAL A 352 -12.33 10.14 33.20
N VAL A 353 -11.63 9.12 32.67
CA VAL A 353 -12.24 8.09 31.81
C VAL A 353 -13.38 7.39 32.54
N GLN A 354 -13.21 7.06 33.82
CA GLN A 354 -14.28 6.45 34.64
C GLN A 354 -15.48 7.39 34.83
N GLN A 355 -15.25 8.67 35.06
CA GLN A 355 -16.34 9.65 35.20
C GLN A 355 -17.13 9.81 33.89
N CYS A 356 -16.43 9.86 32.75
CA CYS A 356 -17.04 9.90 31.43
C CYS A 356 -17.92 8.67 31.18
N GLY A 357 -17.42 7.47 31.48
CA GLY A 357 -18.17 6.23 31.36
C GLY A 357 -19.45 6.22 32.20
N ARG A 358 -19.36 6.64 33.47
CA ARG A 358 -20.54 6.75 34.37
C ARG A 358 -21.55 7.79 33.90
N LYS A 359 -21.09 8.89 33.30
CA LYS A 359 -21.97 9.95 32.79
C LYS A 359 -22.66 9.53 31.49
N GLY A 360 -22.11 8.58 30.75
CA GLY A 360 -22.63 8.11 29.46
C GLY A 360 -22.06 8.89 28.27
N VAL A 361 -20.81 9.36 28.36
CA VAL A 361 -20.11 9.96 27.21
C VAL A 361 -19.91 8.90 26.13
N LYS A 362 -20.13 9.25 24.85
CA LYS A 362 -20.00 8.26 23.76
C LYS A 362 -18.58 8.17 23.21
N ALA A 363 -17.91 9.32 23.08
CA ALA A 363 -16.57 9.42 22.50
C ALA A 363 -15.58 10.16 23.40
N LEU A 364 -14.39 9.58 23.57
CA LEU A 364 -13.24 10.17 24.24
C LEU A 364 -12.14 10.48 23.23
N VAL A 365 -11.56 11.66 23.37
CA VAL A 365 -10.38 12.07 22.60
C VAL A 365 -9.30 12.49 23.59
N LEU A 366 -8.31 11.63 23.76
CA LEU A 366 -7.29 11.74 24.79
C LEU A 366 -6.00 12.30 24.20
N VAL A 367 -5.73 13.58 24.45
CA VAL A 367 -4.52 14.25 23.92
C VAL A 367 -3.29 14.05 24.82
N THR A 368 -3.51 13.62 26.07
CA THR A 368 -2.44 13.38 27.04
C THR A 368 -1.48 12.27 26.58
N ALA A 369 -0.18 12.55 26.67
CA ALA A 369 0.91 11.60 26.45
C ALA A 369 1.43 10.99 27.77
N GLY A 370 2.40 10.09 27.69
CA GLY A 370 2.99 9.32 28.78
C GLY A 370 2.47 7.88 28.89
N PHE A 371 2.01 7.28 27.80
CA PHE A 371 1.47 5.92 27.74
C PHE A 371 2.46 4.94 27.10
N SER A 372 2.05 4.11 26.13
CA SER A 372 2.89 3.05 25.56
C SER A 372 4.27 3.53 25.06
N GLU A 373 4.40 4.80 24.72
CA GLU A 373 5.63 5.48 24.31
C GLU A 373 6.72 5.55 25.40
N ILE A 374 6.38 5.44 26.69
CA ILE A 374 7.36 5.48 27.80
C ILE A 374 7.73 4.08 28.34
N GLY A 375 7.26 3.01 27.70
CA GLY A 375 7.61 1.63 28.06
C GLY A 375 6.47 0.86 28.74
N GLU A 376 6.83 -0.14 29.54
CA GLU A 376 5.89 -1.16 30.03
C GLU A 376 4.82 -0.62 30.99
N GLU A 377 5.19 0.26 31.91
CA GLU A 377 4.22 0.88 32.83
C GLU A 377 3.21 1.75 32.09
N GLY A 378 3.66 2.48 31.07
CA GLY A 378 2.79 3.27 30.22
C GLY A 378 1.84 2.40 29.39
N ARG A 379 2.31 1.26 28.84
CA ARG A 379 1.45 0.25 28.19
C ARG A 379 0.40 -0.32 29.14
N ARG A 380 0.75 -0.56 30.40
CA ARG A 380 -0.18 -1.05 31.43
C ARG A 380 -1.30 -0.03 31.67
N LEU A 381 -0.95 1.24 31.85
CA LEU A 381 -1.92 2.33 32.01
C LEU A 381 -2.82 2.49 30.77
N GLU A 382 -2.25 2.36 29.57
CA GLU A 382 -2.98 2.42 28.30
C GLU A 382 -4.01 1.29 28.18
N SER A 383 -3.62 0.08 28.56
CA SER A 383 -4.51 -1.09 28.59
C SER A 383 -5.66 -0.88 29.58
N GLU A 384 -5.36 -0.40 30.80
CA GLU A 384 -6.39 -0.13 31.82
C GLU A 384 -7.44 0.89 31.35
N ILE A 385 -7.03 2.02 30.74
CA ILE A 385 -7.99 3.02 30.26
C ILE A 385 -8.81 2.52 29.07
N THR A 386 -8.21 1.67 28.24
CA THR A 386 -8.85 1.04 27.07
C THR A 386 -9.95 0.08 27.52
N GLU A 387 -9.65 -0.78 28.49
CA GLU A 387 -10.62 -1.71 29.10
C GLU A 387 -11.78 -0.96 29.76
N ILE A 388 -11.50 0.13 30.49
CA ILE A 388 -12.55 0.96 31.09
C ILE A 388 -13.42 1.57 29.99
N ALA A 389 -12.83 2.18 28.96
CA ALA A 389 -13.59 2.81 27.89
C ALA A 389 -14.49 1.82 27.16
N ALA A 390 -13.93 0.67 26.77
CA ALA A 390 -14.66 -0.41 26.11
C ALA A 390 -15.77 -0.98 27.00
N GLY A 391 -15.53 -1.16 28.31
CA GLY A 391 -16.51 -1.67 29.26
C GLY A 391 -17.75 -0.78 29.43
N TYR A 392 -17.62 0.53 29.19
CA TYR A 392 -18.75 1.48 29.15
C TYR A 392 -19.32 1.70 27.73
N GLY A 393 -18.81 1.00 26.72
CA GLY A 393 -19.23 1.17 25.31
C GLY A 393 -18.78 2.50 24.69
N MET A 394 -17.77 3.15 25.26
CA MET A 394 -17.20 4.39 24.71
C MET A 394 -16.23 4.06 23.58
N VAL A 395 -16.14 4.95 22.59
CA VAL A 395 -14.99 4.97 21.68
C VAL A 395 -13.89 5.85 22.27
N LEU A 396 -12.62 5.48 22.07
CA LEU A 396 -11.46 6.22 22.58
C LEU A 396 -10.44 6.41 21.45
N VAL A 397 -10.21 7.67 21.10
CA VAL A 397 -9.15 8.11 20.19
C VAL A 397 -7.94 8.60 21.01
N GLY A 398 -6.75 8.18 20.60
CA GLY A 398 -5.52 8.39 21.35
C GLY A 398 -5.14 7.16 22.19
N PRO A 399 -4.39 7.32 23.29
CA PRO A 399 -3.83 8.58 23.82
C PRO A 399 -2.81 9.24 22.89
N ASN A 400 -2.21 10.35 23.34
CA ASN A 400 -1.16 11.06 22.63
C ASN A 400 -1.59 11.48 21.20
N CYS A 401 -2.79 12.05 21.09
CA CYS A 401 -3.34 12.49 19.82
C CYS A 401 -3.47 14.02 19.72
N MET A 402 -3.64 14.50 18.49
CA MET A 402 -3.87 15.93 18.23
C MET A 402 -5.33 16.35 18.44
N GLY A 403 -6.27 15.41 18.28
CA GLY A 403 -7.70 15.66 18.36
C GLY A 403 -8.45 15.36 17.06
N VAL A 404 -9.60 16.00 16.90
CA VAL A 404 -10.53 15.76 15.79
C VAL A 404 -11.02 17.06 15.14
N LEU A 405 -11.34 16.98 13.86
CA LEU A 405 -11.84 18.09 13.06
C LEU A 405 -12.95 17.60 12.13
N SER A 406 -14.01 18.39 12.01
CA SER A 406 -15.11 18.17 11.06
C SER A 406 -15.60 19.52 10.56
N SER A 407 -15.22 19.87 9.33
CA SER A 407 -15.56 21.16 8.70
C SER A 407 -17.06 21.33 8.50
N ARG A 408 -17.81 20.23 8.34
CA ARG A 408 -19.28 20.25 8.19
C ARG A 408 -20.02 20.61 9.46
N HIS A 409 -19.45 20.28 10.60
CA HIS A 409 -20.05 20.50 11.91
C HIS A 409 -19.39 21.66 12.65
N ASN A 410 -18.53 22.43 11.97
CA ASN A 410 -17.69 23.47 12.56
C ASN A 410 -16.94 22.98 13.81
N LEU A 411 -16.57 21.71 13.83
CA LEU A 411 -15.86 21.10 14.93
C LEU A 411 -14.36 21.26 14.67
N CYS A 412 -13.71 22.12 15.43
CA CYS A 412 -12.25 22.21 15.48
C CYS A 412 -11.78 21.89 16.91
N ALA A 413 -11.68 20.60 17.22
CA ALA A 413 -11.32 20.09 18.54
C ALA A 413 -9.90 19.52 18.50
N ILE A 414 -8.92 20.37 18.14
CA ILE A 414 -7.51 20.00 18.07
C ILE A 414 -6.66 20.88 18.99
N GLY A 415 -5.52 20.36 19.44
CA GLY A 415 -4.58 21.08 20.30
C GLY A 415 -3.48 21.85 19.56
N ALA A 416 -3.84 22.46 18.44
CA ALA A 416 -3.00 23.41 17.71
C ALA A 416 -3.83 24.65 17.36
N LEU A 417 -3.24 25.85 17.33
CA LEU A 417 -3.99 27.07 16.98
C LEU A 417 -4.39 27.05 15.50
N HIS A 418 -5.62 26.62 15.21
CA HIS A 418 -6.15 26.43 13.86
C HIS A 418 -7.64 26.75 13.82
N ALA A 419 -8.00 28.04 13.89
CA ALA A 419 -9.38 28.44 14.18
C ALA A 419 -10.32 28.49 12.95
N ARG A 420 -9.84 28.33 11.71
CA ARG A 420 -10.68 28.43 10.50
C ARG A 420 -10.50 27.22 9.62
N LEU A 421 -11.62 26.56 9.32
CA LEU A 421 -11.66 25.38 8.47
C LEU A 421 -12.02 25.77 7.05
N THR A 422 -11.21 25.37 6.07
CA THR A 422 -11.66 25.34 4.68
C THR A 422 -12.41 24.02 4.46
N PRO A 423 -13.71 24.04 4.09
CA PRO A 423 -14.43 22.80 3.80
C PRO A 423 -13.81 22.06 2.62
N GLY A 424 -13.86 20.73 2.66
CA GLY A 424 -13.55 19.89 1.51
C GLY A 424 -14.01 18.44 1.70
N PRO A 425 -13.83 17.58 0.69
CA PRO A 425 -14.39 16.24 0.71
C PRO A 425 -13.37 15.15 1.09
N ALA A 426 -12.12 15.49 1.41
CA ALA A 426 -11.12 14.53 1.84
C ALA A 426 -11.26 14.23 3.34
N GLY A 427 -11.26 12.95 3.71
CA GLY A 427 -11.08 12.50 5.08
C GLY A 427 -9.59 12.25 5.36
N PHE A 428 -9.09 12.57 6.55
CA PHE A 428 -7.69 12.40 6.90
C PHE A 428 -7.51 11.73 8.26
N VAL A 429 -6.83 10.58 8.27
CA VAL A 429 -6.41 9.88 9.49
C VAL A 429 -4.89 9.93 9.63
N SER A 430 -4.39 10.22 10.83
CA SER A 430 -2.94 10.34 11.05
C SER A 430 -2.52 9.83 12.42
N GLN A 431 -1.48 9.00 12.46
CA GLN A 431 -0.80 8.63 13.70
C GLN A 431 -0.02 9.81 14.30
N SER A 432 0.53 10.71 13.47
CA SER A 432 1.26 11.90 13.92
C SER A 432 0.41 13.16 13.87
N GLY A 433 0.21 13.76 15.04
CA GLY A 433 -0.52 15.01 15.18
C GLY A 433 0.14 16.21 14.50
N ASN A 434 1.45 16.37 14.68
CA ASN A 434 2.19 17.52 14.14
C ASN A 434 2.26 17.48 12.62
N VAL A 435 2.53 16.31 12.04
CA VAL A 435 2.51 16.13 10.58
C VAL A 435 1.12 16.45 10.03
N ALA A 436 0.07 15.97 10.69
CA ALA A 436 -1.29 16.24 10.24
C ALA A 436 -1.64 17.73 10.23
N VAL A 437 -1.34 18.46 11.30
CA VAL A 437 -1.62 19.91 11.36
C VAL A 437 -0.88 20.67 10.27
N GLN A 438 0.40 20.35 10.03
CA GLN A 438 1.17 20.97 8.96
C GLN A 438 0.55 20.71 7.57
N LEU A 439 0.12 19.47 7.32
CA LEU A 439 -0.53 19.08 6.07
C LEU A 439 -1.90 19.73 5.90
N ILE A 440 -2.72 19.81 6.95
CA ILE A 440 -4.02 20.50 6.93
C ILE A 440 -3.83 21.98 6.60
N VAL A 441 -2.91 22.67 7.27
CA VAL A 441 -2.60 24.08 6.99
C VAL A 441 -2.13 24.27 5.54
N SER A 442 -1.29 23.36 5.04
CA SER A 442 -0.83 23.40 3.64
C SER A 442 -1.99 23.17 2.65
N ALA A 443 -2.88 22.22 2.93
CA ALA A 443 -4.06 21.94 2.11
C ALA A 443 -5.03 23.13 2.04
N GLU A 444 -5.27 23.80 3.18
CA GLU A 444 -6.11 24.99 3.24
C GLU A 444 -5.52 26.18 2.48
N ARG A 445 -4.20 26.42 2.58
CA ARG A 445 -3.51 27.44 1.77
C ARG A 445 -3.62 27.16 0.27
N ARG A 446 -3.77 25.90 -0.12
CA ARG A 446 -4.03 25.47 -1.50
C ARG A 446 -5.52 25.54 -1.89
N GLY A 447 -6.42 25.85 -0.96
CA GLY A 447 -7.87 25.84 -1.18
C GLY A 447 -8.48 24.44 -1.29
N GLY A 448 -7.72 23.39 -0.97
CA GLY A 448 -8.14 21.99 -1.00
C GLY A 448 -8.44 21.48 0.41
N GLY A 449 -9.36 22.13 1.12
CA GLY A 449 -9.65 21.87 2.53
C GLY A 449 -9.91 20.41 2.90
N ILE A 450 -9.68 20.06 4.16
CA ILE A 450 -9.93 18.72 4.71
C ILE A 450 -11.33 18.69 5.33
N GLY A 451 -12.13 17.71 4.93
CA GLY A 451 -13.51 17.55 5.37
C GLY A 451 -13.62 17.11 6.81
N SER A 452 -12.93 16.02 7.11
CA SER A 452 -12.87 15.38 8.42
C SER A 452 -11.44 14.96 8.72
N PHE A 453 -10.99 15.12 9.96
CA PHE A 453 -9.67 14.66 10.41
C PHE A 453 -9.74 14.02 11.81
N VAL A 454 -8.95 12.96 11.99
CA VAL A 454 -8.68 12.33 13.29
C VAL A 454 -7.19 12.07 13.43
N GLY A 455 -6.59 12.63 14.48
CA GLY A 455 -5.30 12.14 14.97
C GLY A 455 -5.57 10.92 15.84
N VAL A 456 -5.14 9.73 15.43
CA VAL A 456 -5.40 8.49 16.17
C VAL A 456 -4.40 8.24 17.30
N GLY A 457 -3.24 8.91 17.26
CA GLY A 457 -2.21 8.81 18.30
C GLY A 457 -1.69 7.38 18.43
N ASN A 458 -1.63 6.87 19.66
CA ASN A 458 -1.18 5.50 19.95
C ASN A 458 -2.18 4.41 19.51
N GLU A 459 -3.37 4.79 19.01
CA GLU A 459 -4.38 3.85 18.52
C GLU A 459 -4.93 2.89 19.58
N ALA A 460 -4.96 3.24 20.88
CA ALA A 460 -5.20 2.27 21.96
C ALA A 460 -6.52 1.49 21.86
N LEU A 461 -7.61 2.14 21.41
CA LEU A 461 -8.92 1.50 21.18
C LEU A 461 -9.41 1.69 19.75
N VAL A 462 -9.48 2.93 19.27
CA VAL A 462 -9.83 3.27 17.88
C VAL A 462 -8.55 3.45 17.09
N ASP A 463 -8.44 2.75 15.96
CA ASP A 463 -7.29 2.84 15.08
C ASP A 463 -7.65 3.28 13.66
N THR A 464 -6.64 3.35 12.81
CA THR A 464 -6.75 3.74 11.41
C THR A 464 -7.79 2.91 10.66
N ALA A 465 -7.90 1.60 10.94
CA ALA A 465 -8.86 0.73 10.24
C ALA A 465 -10.31 1.09 10.58
N ASP A 466 -10.62 1.37 11.86
CA ASP A 466 -11.96 1.80 12.29
C ASP A 466 -12.37 3.12 11.63
N ILE A 467 -11.44 4.07 11.55
CA ILE A 467 -11.71 5.38 10.93
C ILE A 467 -11.92 5.23 9.42
N LEU A 468 -11.17 4.37 8.75
CA LEU A 468 -11.39 4.07 7.33
C LEU A 468 -12.78 3.45 7.11
N ASP A 469 -13.18 2.47 7.94
CA ASP A 469 -14.50 1.85 7.83
C ASP A 469 -15.64 2.87 8.03
N TYR A 470 -15.48 3.82 8.96
CA TYR A 470 -16.43 4.92 9.13
C TYR A 470 -16.47 5.88 7.92
N LEU A 471 -15.31 6.36 7.46
CA LEU A 471 -15.21 7.30 6.33
C LEU A 471 -15.69 6.69 5.01
N ARG A 472 -15.61 5.37 4.87
CA ARG A 472 -16.15 4.63 3.73
C ARG A 472 -17.66 4.84 3.59
N GLU A 473 -18.38 4.86 4.70
CA GLU A 473 -19.84 4.99 4.72
C GLU A 473 -20.32 6.44 4.67
N ASP A 474 -19.46 7.39 5.04
CA ASP A 474 -19.78 8.82 4.95
C ASP A 474 -19.97 9.27 3.48
N PRO A 475 -21.20 9.65 3.04
CA PRO A 475 -21.47 10.05 1.65
C PRO A 475 -20.72 11.32 1.22
N HIS A 476 -20.14 12.04 2.19
CA HIS A 476 -19.45 13.29 1.96
C HIS A 476 -17.95 13.16 1.77
N THR A 477 -17.38 12.03 2.21
CA THR A 477 -15.98 11.72 1.97
C THR A 477 -15.82 11.18 0.56
N ARG A 478 -15.05 11.88 -0.29
CA ARG A 478 -14.74 11.45 -1.67
C ARG A 478 -13.47 10.62 -1.75
N CYS A 479 -12.49 10.87 -0.87
CA CYS A 479 -11.25 10.10 -0.76
C CYS A 479 -10.75 10.15 0.68
N ALA A 480 -9.92 9.19 1.06
CA ALA A 480 -9.22 9.20 2.34
C ALA A 480 -7.71 9.37 2.17
N LEU A 481 -7.15 10.07 3.13
CA LEU A 481 -5.72 10.28 3.34
C LEU A 481 -5.33 9.56 4.63
N ALA A 482 -4.21 8.85 4.62
CA ALA A 482 -3.67 8.20 5.81
C ALA A 482 -2.19 8.54 5.96
N TYR A 483 -1.77 8.94 7.16
CA TYR A 483 -0.34 8.99 7.50
C TYR A 483 -0.01 7.82 8.42
N ILE A 484 0.86 6.94 7.95
CA ILE A 484 1.12 5.62 8.57
C ILE A 484 2.63 5.45 8.81
N GLU A 485 3.00 5.26 10.07
CA GLU A 485 4.36 4.93 10.56
C GLU A 485 4.52 3.43 10.83
N GLY A 486 3.45 2.76 11.26
CA GLY A 486 3.41 1.33 11.52
C GLY A 486 1.98 0.86 11.75
N CYS A 487 1.79 -0.42 12.07
CA CYS A 487 0.50 -0.98 12.45
C CYS A 487 0.72 -2.21 13.32
N ASP A 488 -0.15 -2.45 14.30
CA ASP A 488 -0.08 -3.66 15.13
C ASP A 488 -0.80 -4.84 14.43
N ASP A 489 -1.98 -4.60 13.85
CA ASP A 489 -2.74 -5.58 13.06
C ASP A 489 -2.78 -5.15 11.58
N GLY A 490 -1.73 -5.55 10.85
CA GLY A 490 -1.58 -5.25 9.43
C GLY A 490 -2.68 -5.89 8.58
N ARG A 491 -3.13 -7.11 8.92
CA ARG A 491 -4.20 -7.79 8.17
C ARG A 491 -5.52 -7.04 8.26
N ARG A 492 -5.93 -6.62 9.46
CA ARG A 492 -7.16 -5.84 9.62
C ARG A 492 -7.08 -4.49 8.90
N LEU A 493 -5.95 -3.80 9.01
CA LEU A 493 -5.73 -2.55 8.27
C LEU A 493 -5.90 -2.75 6.75
N MET A 494 -5.29 -3.79 6.19
CA MET A 494 -5.38 -4.06 4.74
C MET A 494 -6.78 -4.47 4.30
N ARG A 495 -7.54 -5.20 5.13
CA ARG A 495 -8.96 -5.50 4.86
C ARG A 495 -9.81 -4.23 4.82
N SER A 496 -9.71 -3.36 5.83
CA SER A 496 -10.46 -2.10 5.84
C SER A 496 -10.01 -1.16 4.72
N ALA A 497 -8.71 -1.11 4.40
CA ALA A 497 -8.17 -0.38 3.26
C ALA A 497 -8.74 -0.89 1.93
N ARG A 498 -8.81 -2.21 1.71
CA ARG A 498 -9.39 -2.81 0.49
C ARG A 498 -10.87 -2.47 0.34
N ARG A 499 -11.66 -2.61 1.41
CA ARG A 499 -13.09 -2.25 1.42
C ARG A 499 -13.30 -0.77 1.14
N PHE A 500 -12.44 0.09 1.69
CA PHE A 500 -12.46 1.52 1.38
C PHE A 500 -12.16 1.75 -0.11
N ALA A 501 -11.02 1.23 -0.59
CA ALA A 501 -10.51 1.39 -1.94
C ALA A 501 -11.50 0.93 -3.02
N GLN A 502 -12.28 -0.13 -2.77
CA GLN A 502 -13.33 -0.60 -3.68
C GLN A 502 -14.40 0.48 -3.97
N SER A 503 -14.65 1.37 -3.01
CA SER A 503 -15.65 2.43 -3.14
C SER A 503 -15.06 3.81 -3.44
N LYS A 504 -13.92 4.15 -2.82
CA LYS A 504 -13.33 5.49 -2.79
C LYS A 504 -11.80 5.39 -2.76
N PRO A 505 -11.05 6.34 -3.38
CA PRO A 505 -9.58 6.30 -3.38
C PRO A 505 -8.99 6.50 -1.98
N LEU A 506 -7.98 5.68 -1.63
CA LEU A 506 -7.19 5.80 -0.41
C LEU A 506 -5.72 6.08 -0.76
N VAL A 507 -5.20 7.19 -0.26
CA VAL A 507 -3.79 7.57 -0.40
C VAL A 507 -3.13 7.51 0.97
N ALA A 508 -1.97 6.85 1.07
CA ALA A 508 -1.19 6.82 2.30
C ALA A 508 0.18 7.46 2.13
N LEU A 509 0.49 8.44 2.99
CA LEU A 509 1.84 8.95 3.18
C LEU A 509 2.56 8.02 4.16
N ARG A 510 3.45 7.19 3.64
CA ARG A 510 4.18 6.19 4.44
C ARG A 510 5.47 6.82 4.97
N ALA A 511 5.64 6.81 6.29
CA ALA A 511 6.89 7.19 6.95
C ALA A 511 7.67 5.96 7.44
N ALA A 512 8.74 6.14 8.20
CA ALA A 512 9.44 5.04 8.89
C ALA A 512 9.87 3.83 8.01
N VAL A 513 10.13 4.05 6.72
CA VAL A 513 10.45 2.99 5.74
C VAL A 513 11.90 2.53 5.73
N SER A 514 12.80 3.28 6.38
CA SER A 514 14.22 2.94 6.52
C SER A 514 14.51 2.54 7.97
N SER A 515 15.58 1.79 8.20
CA SER A 515 15.98 1.42 9.57
C SER A 515 16.18 2.64 10.48
N TYR A 516 16.63 3.78 9.94
CA TYR A 516 16.72 5.05 10.66
C TYR A 516 15.35 5.62 11.01
N GLY A 517 14.43 5.68 10.04
CA GLY A 517 13.08 6.19 10.24
C GLY A 517 12.26 5.32 11.20
N SER A 518 12.38 3.99 11.07
CA SER A 518 11.77 3.01 11.97
C SER A 518 12.18 3.19 13.42
N ARG A 519 13.49 3.37 13.69
CA ARG A 519 13.98 3.66 15.05
C ARG A 519 13.45 4.98 15.60
N ALA A 520 13.34 6.02 14.76
CA ALA A 520 12.80 7.31 15.16
C ALA A 520 11.31 7.21 15.54
N ALA A 521 10.49 6.54 14.71
CA ALA A 521 9.07 6.33 15.00
C ALA A 521 8.84 5.52 16.29
N ALA A 522 9.56 4.41 16.46
CA ALA A 522 9.42 3.55 17.65
C ALA A 522 9.65 4.30 18.97
N SER A 523 10.52 5.31 18.98
CA SER A 523 10.80 6.12 20.18
C SER A 523 9.68 7.10 20.57
N HIS A 524 8.68 7.31 19.70
CA HIS A 524 7.61 8.29 19.89
C HIS A 524 6.19 7.72 19.79
N THR A 525 5.95 6.66 19.00
CA THR A 525 4.61 6.05 18.82
C THR A 525 4.49 4.64 19.39
N GLY A 526 5.60 4.00 19.82
CA GLY A 526 5.60 2.65 20.37
C GLY A 526 5.27 1.52 19.38
N ALA A 527 4.85 1.85 18.14
CA ALA A 527 4.45 0.90 17.11
C ALA A 527 5.64 0.10 16.55
N LEU A 528 5.40 -1.18 16.23
CA LEU A 528 6.41 -2.06 15.64
C LEU A 528 6.69 -1.69 14.18
N ALA A 529 7.98 -1.60 13.81
CA ALA A 529 8.38 -1.38 12.44
C ALA A 529 8.35 -2.69 11.64
N GLY A 530 7.50 -2.74 10.61
CA GLY A 530 7.37 -3.89 9.69
C GLY A 530 8.32 -3.86 8.50
N SER A 531 8.36 -4.96 7.76
CA SER A 531 9.05 -5.02 6.46
C SER A 531 8.40 -4.06 5.46
N ARG A 532 9.20 -3.10 4.95
CA ARG A 532 8.76 -2.14 3.93
C ARG A 532 8.12 -2.83 2.72
N ARG A 533 8.75 -3.89 2.22
CA ARG A 533 8.34 -4.56 0.97
C ARG A 533 7.06 -5.37 1.14
N ILE A 534 6.87 -5.98 2.31
CA ILE A 534 5.62 -6.66 2.67
C ILE A 534 4.50 -5.63 2.73
N PHE A 535 4.73 -4.49 3.40
CA PHE A 535 3.73 -3.42 3.46
C PHE A 535 3.39 -2.86 2.07
N GLU A 536 4.39 -2.59 1.21
CA GLU A 536 4.17 -2.12 -0.16
C GLU A 536 3.39 -3.14 -1.01
N GLY A 537 3.70 -4.43 -0.88
CA GLY A 537 2.97 -5.53 -1.52
C GLY A 537 1.51 -5.61 -1.05
N ALA A 538 1.31 -5.60 0.26
CA ALA A 538 0.00 -5.64 0.90
C ALA A 538 -0.86 -4.41 0.55
N ALA A 539 -0.27 -3.20 0.58
CA ALA A 539 -0.96 -1.96 0.24
C ALA A 539 -1.44 -1.98 -1.22
N ARG A 540 -0.60 -2.47 -2.14
CA ARG A 540 -0.97 -2.59 -3.55
C ARG A 540 -2.09 -3.60 -3.76
N GLN A 541 -2.04 -4.75 -3.10
CA GLN A 541 -3.12 -5.75 -3.12
C GLN A 541 -4.44 -5.18 -2.55
N ALA A 542 -4.35 -4.33 -1.53
CA ALA A 542 -5.48 -3.63 -0.93
C ALA A 542 -5.95 -2.38 -1.71
N GLY A 543 -5.29 -1.98 -2.80
CA GLY A 543 -5.64 -0.77 -3.55
C GLY A 543 -5.29 0.56 -2.85
N MET A 544 -4.47 0.51 -1.80
CA MET A 544 -3.95 1.68 -1.10
C MET A 544 -2.77 2.28 -1.87
N LEU A 545 -2.91 3.55 -2.25
CA LEU A 545 -1.91 4.27 -3.04
C LEU A 545 -0.84 4.87 -2.13
N LEU A 546 0.36 4.33 -2.15
CA LEU A 546 1.47 4.82 -1.33
C LEU A 546 2.22 5.96 -1.99
N THR A 547 2.52 7.00 -1.22
CA THR A 547 3.51 8.04 -1.55
C THR A 547 4.42 8.29 -0.35
N PHE A 548 5.58 8.88 -0.62
CA PHE A 548 6.59 9.26 0.37
C PHE A 548 6.89 10.77 0.36
N ASP A 549 6.17 11.51 -0.49
CA ASP A 549 6.32 12.95 -0.65
C ASP A 549 5.06 13.64 -0.10
N PRO A 550 5.16 14.42 1.00
CA PRO A 550 4.05 15.19 1.57
C PRO A 550 3.34 16.10 0.56
N ASP A 551 4.09 16.55 -0.43
CA ASP A 551 3.64 17.50 -1.42
C ASP A 551 2.81 16.79 -2.51
N GLU A 552 3.27 15.62 -2.97
CA GLU A 552 2.51 14.71 -3.84
C GLU A 552 1.26 14.19 -3.12
N PHE A 553 1.35 13.89 -1.83
CA PHE A 553 0.22 13.46 -1.00
C PHE A 553 -0.94 14.45 -1.05
N LEU A 554 -0.66 15.76 -0.92
CA LEU A 554 -1.67 16.81 -1.02
C LEU A 554 -2.18 17.00 -2.45
N ASP A 555 -1.33 16.85 -3.46
CA ASP A 555 -1.77 16.91 -4.86
C ASP A 555 -2.77 15.78 -5.19
N LEU A 556 -2.50 14.57 -4.69
CA LEU A 556 -3.39 13.42 -4.83
C LEU A 556 -4.71 13.64 -4.08
N ALA A 557 -4.66 14.23 -2.88
CA ALA A 557 -5.86 14.60 -2.13
C ALA A 557 -6.78 15.50 -2.97
N MET A 558 -6.22 16.56 -3.57
CA MET A 558 -6.96 17.50 -4.41
C MET A 558 -7.46 16.82 -5.69
N ALA A 559 -6.61 16.02 -6.34
CA ALA A 559 -6.97 15.36 -7.59
C ALA A 559 -8.14 14.37 -7.41
N PHE A 560 -8.07 13.46 -6.44
CA PHE A 560 -9.16 12.51 -6.16
C PHE A 560 -10.43 13.20 -5.63
N SER A 561 -10.28 14.34 -4.96
CA SER A 561 -11.40 15.14 -4.47
C SER A 561 -12.17 15.88 -5.56
N TYR A 562 -11.49 16.32 -6.64
CA TYR A 562 -12.07 17.31 -7.55
C TYR A 562 -12.05 16.91 -9.03
N LEU A 563 -11.24 15.94 -9.45
CA LEU A 563 -11.14 15.51 -10.85
C LEU A 563 -11.95 14.22 -11.13
N PRO A 564 -12.33 13.96 -12.39
CA PRO A 564 -12.73 12.62 -12.83
C PRO A 564 -11.53 11.67 -12.86
N LEU A 565 -11.78 10.36 -12.88
CA LEU A 565 -10.75 9.35 -13.13
C LEU A 565 -10.48 9.23 -14.64
N PRO A 566 -9.24 9.00 -15.07
CA PRO A 566 -8.92 8.75 -16.48
C PRO A 566 -9.43 7.36 -16.89
N ARG A 567 -9.73 7.19 -18.18
CA ARG A 567 -10.17 5.90 -18.74
C ARG A 567 -9.02 4.91 -18.99
N GLY A 568 -7.78 5.40 -18.95
CA GLY A 568 -6.58 4.66 -19.30
C GLY A 568 -5.31 5.49 -19.07
N ARG A 569 -4.24 5.10 -19.75
CA ARG A 569 -2.90 5.65 -19.56
C ARG A 569 -2.48 6.73 -20.56
N ARG A 570 -3.32 7.05 -21.55
CA ARG A 570 -2.94 7.93 -22.67
C ARG A 570 -3.14 9.40 -22.31
N VAL A 571 -2.04 10.15 -22.26
CA VAL A 571 -2.02 11.56 -21.84
C VAL A 571 -1.84 12.47 -23.04
N GLY A 572 -2.72 13.46 -23.19
CA GLY A 572 -2.54 14.60 -24.08
C GLY A 572 -1.86 15.76 -23.35
N ILE A 573 -0.84 16.37 -23.94
CA ILE A 573 -0.16 17.53 -23.35
C ILE A 573 -0.41 18.77 -24.22
N VAL A 574 -0.87 19.85 -23.59
CA VAL A 574 -0.98 21.18 -24.20
C VAL A 574 -0.08 22.12 -23.41
N THR A 575 0.87 22.79 -24.05
CA THR A 575 1.90 23.61 -23.38
C THR A 575 2.13 24.95 -24.07
N MET A 576 2.49 25.97 -23.31
CA MET A 576 2.93 27.27 -23.84
C MET A 576 4.38 27.29 -24.34
N GLY A 577 5.17 26.25 -24.02
CA GLY A 577 6.54 26.13 -24.51
C GLY A 577 7.02 24.68 -24.61
N GLY A 578 7.70 24.38 -25.71
CA GLY A 578 8.14 23.03 -26.07
C GLY A 578 9.06 22.35 -25.05
N GLY A 579 9.94 23.10 -24.37
CA GLY A 579 10.85 22.54 -23.35
C GLY A 579 10.11 21.87 -22.18
N TRP A 580 9.04 22.49 -21.70
CA TRP A 580 8.17 21.87 -20.68
C TRP A 580 7.39 20.68 -21.23
N GLY A 581 7.03 20.71 -22.52
CA GLY A 581 6.44 19.56 -23.21
C GLY A 581 7.36 18.34 -23.21
N VAL A 582 8.65 18.53 -23.47
CA VAL A 582 9.66 17.46 -23.43
C VAL A 582 9.78 16.86 -22.03
N LEU A 583 9.88 17.69 -21.00
CA LEU A 583 9.96 17.21 -19.61
C LEU A 583 8.69 16.45 -19.17
N CYS A 584 7.51 16.90 -19.59
CA CYS A 584 6.27 16.16 -19.39
C CYS A 584 6.30 14.79 -20.09
N ALA A 585 6.73 14.75 -21.36
CA ALA A 585 6.81 13.52 -22.15
C ALA A 585 7.74 12.48 -21.52
N ASP A 586 8.91 12.92 -21.03
CA ASP A 586 9.82 12.07 -20.27
C ASP A 586 9.15 11.50 -19.02
N GLU A 587 8.42 12.34 -18.27
CA GLU A 587 7.75 11.89 -17.04
C GLU A 587 6.58 10.95 -17.32
N VAL A 588 5.90 11.10 -18.47
CA VAL A 588 4.87 10.16 -18.93
C VAL A 588 5.48 8.77 -19.06
N ALA A 589 6.63 8.64 -19.71
CA ALA A 589 7.34 7.37 -19.80
C ALA A 589 7.82 6.85 -18.43
N ARG A 590 8.40 7.70 -17.58
CA ARG A 590 8.88 7.30 -16.23
C ARG A 590 7.75 6.81 -15.32
N SER A 591 6.54 7.36 -15.49
CA SER A 591 5.37 7.01 -14.70
C SER A 591 4.58 5.83 -15.26
N ASN A 592 5.12 5.13 -16.27
CA ASN A 592 4.44 4.05 -16.99
C ASN A 592 3.07 4.50 -17.54
N MET A 593 3.04 5.72 -18.08
CA MET A 593 1.92 6.29 -18.83
C MET A 593 2.32 6.37 -20.32
N GLU A 594 1.38 6.70 -21.19
CA GLU A 594 1.61 6.76 -22.63
C GLU A 594 1.27 8.14 -23.17
N LEU A 595 2.04 8.66 -24.13
CA LEU A 595 1.60 9.82 -24.88
C LEU A 595 0.48 9.37 -25.83
N ALA A 596 -0.66 10.05 -25.75
CA ALA A 596 -1.77 9.78 -26.65
C ALA A 596 -1.33 9.98 -28.12
N PRO A 597 -1.52 8.99 -28.99
CA PRO A 597 -1.31 9.18 -30.43
C PRO A 597 -2.44 10.07 -30.97
N PHE A 598 -2.09 11.03 -31.84
CA PHE A 598 -3.08 11.88 -32.48
C PHE A 598 -3.44 11.33 -33.86
N ASP A 599 -4.73 11.10 -34.07
CA ASP A 599 -5.25 10.71 -35.38
C ASP A 599 -5.26 11.90 -36.36
N PRO A 600 -5.35 11.64 -37.68
CA PRO A 600 -5.35 12.71 -38.69
C PRO A 600 -6.46 13.75 -38.51
N ALA A 601 -7.62 13.37 -37.98
CA ALA A 601 -8.75 14.29 -37.79
C ALA A 601 -8.47 15.30 -36.67
N LEU A 602 -7.84 14.86 -35.58
CA LEU A 602 -7.38 15.75 -34.52
C LEU A 602 -6.29 16.72 -35.03
N ILE A 603 -5.33 16.22 -35.82
CA ILE A 603 -4.28 17.06 -36.42
C ILE A 603 -4.90 18.13 -37.33
N GLU A 604 -5.84 17.76 -38.20
CA GLU A 604 -6.54 18.71 -39.09
C GLU A 604 -7.29 19.79 -38.30
N LYS A 605 -7.97 19.40 -37.20
CA LYS A 605 -8.65 20.36 -36.32
C LYS A 605 -7.68 21.34 -35.67
N LEU A 606 -6.51 20.85 -35.23
CA LEU A 606 -5.47 21.69 -34.63
C LEU A 606 -4.77 22.59 -35.67
N ASP A 607 -4.66 22.15 -36.91
CA ASP A 607 -4.12 22.93 -38.04
C ASP A 607 -4.97 24.17 -38.35
N GLY A 608 -6.29 24.09 -38.13
CA GLY A 608 -7.18 25.25 -38.23
C GLY A 608 -7.02 26.26 -37.09
N LEU A 609 -6.41 25.88 -35.96
CA LEU A 609 -6.29 26.70 -34.75
C LEU A 609 -4.88 27.26 -34.53
N LEU A 610 -3.86 26.53 -34.98
CA LEU A 610 -2.44 26.79 -34.71
C LEU A 610 -1.67 27.17 -35.98
N PRO A 611 -0.56 27.91 -35.86
CA PRO A 611 0.24 28.27 -37.03
C PRO A 611 0.85 27.04 -37.71
N PRO A 612 1.16 27.07 -39.02
CA PRO A 612 1.63 25.90 -39.78
C PRO A 612 2.85 25.16 -39.21
N TYR A 613 3.67 25.83 -38.38
CA TYR A 613 4.90 25.32 -37.78
C TYR A 613 4.73 24.76 -36.35
N TRP A 614 3.50 24.52 -35.87
CA TRP A 614 3.30 23.80 -34.61
C TRP A 614 3.75 22.32 -34.73
N SER A 615 3.90 21.62 -33.61
CA SER A 615 4.55 20.28 -33.54
C SER A 615 3.90 19.16 -34.37
N LYS A 616 2.64 19.28 -34.78
CA LYS A 616 1.84 18.25 -35.46
C LYS A 616 1.80 16.90 -34.72
N ALA A 617 2.06 16.93 -33.41
CA ALA A 617 2.17 15.75 -32.56
C ALA A 617 1.85 16.11 -31.11
N ASN A 618 1.81 15.09 -30.26
CA ASN A 618 1.76 15.25 -28.81
C ASN A 618 3.20 15.27 -28.28
N PRO A 619 3.65 16.30 -27.52
CA PRO A 619 2.93 17.45 -26.99
C PRO A 619 2.50 18.53 -28.01
N VAL A 620 1.35 19.17 -27.77
CA VAL A 620 0.89 20.36 -28.50
C VAL A 620 1.55 21.61 -27.92
N ASP A 621 2.50 22.19 -28.65
CA ASP A 621 3.05 23.51 -28.35
C ASP A 621 2.16 24.61 -28.95
N LEU A 622 1.65 25.49 -28.10
CA LEU A 622 0.84 26.65 -28.48
C LEU A 622 1.68 27.77 -29.13
N VAL A 623 3.01 27.63 -29.18
CA VAL A 623 3.99 28.55 -29.77
C VAL A 623 3.79 29.98 -29.28
N ALA A 624 3.66 30.11 -27.95
CA ALA A 624 3.38 31.36 -27.24
C ALA A 624 2.10 32.11 -27.68
N THR A 625 1.12 31.43 -28.30
CA THR A 625 -0.14 32.09 -28.67
C THR A 625 -0.96 32.46 -27.43
N ILE A 626 -1.36 33.73 -27.35
CA ILE A 626 -2.25 34.26 -26.30
C ILE A 626 -3.60 34.71 -26.87
N LYS A 627 -3.89 34.33 -28.12
CA LYS A 627 -5.14 34.69 -28.79
C LYS A 627 -6.33 34.12 -28.00
N GLU A 628 -7.27 35.00 -27.69
CA GLU A 628 -8.47 34.66 -26.94
C GLU A 628 -9.27 33.56 -27.66
N GLY A 629 -9.78 32.59 -26.91
CA GLY A 629 -10.53 31.44 -27.42
C GLY A 629 -9.68 30.32 -28.03
N VAL A 630 -8.52 30.61 -28.63
CA VAL A 630 -7.68 29.59 -29.31
C VAL A 630 -7.20 28.52 -28.33
N VAL A 631 -6.67 28.93 -27.17
CA VAL A 631 -6.14 27.99 -26.17
C VAL A 631 -7.22 27.05 -25.64
N GLY A 632 -8.41 27.59 -25.35
CA GLY A 632 -9.56 26.80 -24.94
C GLY A 632 -10.01 25.79 -26.00
N ALA A 633 -10.06 26.22 -27.27
CA ALA A 633 -10.43 25.36 -28.39
C ALA A 633 -9.42 24.23 -28.64
N VAL A 634 -8.12 24.49 -28.45
CA VAL A 634 -7.08 23.45 -28.53
C VAL A 634 -7.24 22.42 -27.42
N VAL A 635 -7.43 22.86 -26.16
CA VAL A 635 -7.65 21.93 -25.04
C VAL A 635 -8.91 21.09 -25.26
N GLU A 636 -9.98 21.71 -25.74
CA GLU A 636 -11.22 21.02 -26.12
C GLU A 636 -11.00 19.98 -27.23
N ALA A 637 -10.27 20.33 -28.29
CA ALA A 637 -9.95 19.39 -29.37
C ALA A 637 -9.19 18.16 -28.85
N VAL A 638 -8.19 18.36 -27.99
CA VAL A 638 -7.38 17.29 -27.41
C VAL A 638 -8.22 16.42 -26.47
N VAL A 639 -8.95 16.99 -25.51
CA VAL A 639 -9.73 16.19 -24.54
C VAL A 639 -10.90 15.45 -25.20
N ALA A 640 -11.45 15.99 -26.30
CA ALA A 640 -12.52 15.34 -27.06
C ALA A 640 -12.07 14.07 -27.80
N SER A 641 -10.78 13.91 -28.10
CA SER A 641 -10.29 12.74 -28.83
C SER A 641 -10.40 11.47 -27.98
N GLU A 642 -10.96 10.40 -28.55
CA GLU A 642 -11.04 9.07 -27.92
C GLU A 642 -9.66 8.42 -27.71
N GLN A 643 -8.60 8.97 -28.32
CA GLN A 643 -7.22 8.53 -28.09
C GLN A 643 -6.60 9.10 -26.80
N VAL A 644 -7.27 10.07 -26.18
CA VAL A 644 -6.80 10.78 -24.98
C VAL A 644 -7.65 10.38 -23.79
N ASP A 645 -7.01 9.93 -22.71
CA ASP A 645 -7.66 9.54 -21.45
C ASP A 645 -7.53 10.60 -20.36
N ALA A 646 -6.50 11.46 -20.44
CA ALA A 646 -6.22 12.55 -19.51
C ALA A 646 -5.46 13.68 -20.20
N VAL A 647 -5.54 14.91 -19.67
CA VAL A 647 -4.86 16.08 -20.25
C VAL A 647 -4.03 16.85 -19.20
N VAL A 648 -2.81 17.22 -19.57
CA VAL A 648 -1.99 18.20 -18.83
C VAL A 648 -1.96 19.51 -19.63
N VAL A 649 -2.37 20.60 -19.00
CA VAL A 649 -2.34 21.96 -19.58
C VAL A 649 -1.26 22.77 -18.87
N SER A 650 -0.12 22.98 -19.53
CA SER A 650 1.05 23.58 -18.91
C SER A 650 1.24 25.06 -19.23
N ALA A 651 1.49 25.86 -18.18
CA ALA A 651 1.84 27.29 -18.19
C ALA A 651 0.80 28.27 -18.76
N VAL A 652 -0.35 27.81 -19.25
CA VAL A 652 -1.41 28.67 -19.80
C VAL A 652 -1.95 29.67 -18.76
N VAL A 653 -2.27 29.20 -17.56
CA VAL A 653 -2.84 30.04 -16.48
C VAL A 653 -1.87 31.14 -16.04
N SER A 654 -0.57 30.87 -16.11
CA SER A 654 0.48 31.81 -15.69
C SER A 654 0.72 32.92 -16.70
N VAL A 655 0.51 32.66 -17.99
CA VAL A 655 0.69 33.67 -19.04
C VAL A 655 -0.30 34.83 -18.89
N PHE A 656 -1.53 34.57 -18.42
CA PHE A 656 -2.48 35.65 -18.12
C PHE A 656 -1.98 36.60 -17.02
N GLY A 657 -1.29 36.08 -16.00
CA GLY A 657 -0.70 36.90 -14.94
C GLY A 657 0.50 37.70 -15.42
N LEU A 658 1.45 37.03 -16.09
CA LEU A 658 2.66 37.68 -16.60
C LEU A 658 2.35 38.78 -17.63
N ALA A 659 1.35 38.57 -18.50
CA ALA A 659 0.91 39.59 -19.45
C ALA A 659 0.35 40.84 -18.74
N ALA A 660 -0.35 40.66 -17.62
CA ALA A 660 -0.82 41.79 -16.82
C ALA A 660 0.35 42.55 -16.20
N ASP A 661 1.33 41.86 -15.62
CA ASP A 661 2.51 42.48 -14.99
C ASP A 661 3.35 43.27 -16.02
N VAL A 662 3.57 42.68 -17.20
CA VAL A 662 4.28 43.36 -18.30
C VAL A 662 3.53 44.61 -18.75
N LEU A 663 2.20 44.55 -18.82
CA LEU A 663 1.40 45.69 -19.24
C LEU A 663 1.45 46.82 -18.19
N VAL A 664 1.39 46.50 -16.90
CA VAL A 664 1.54 47.48 -15.81
C VAL A 664 2.90 48.18 -15.92
N GLU A 665 3.97 47.42 -16.15
CA GLU A 665 5.31 48.00 -16.31
C GLU A 665 5.46 48.81 -17.60
N ALA A 666 4.85 48.37 -18.71
CA ALA A 666 4.84 49.11 -19.96
C ALA A 666 4.14 50.47 -19.82
N HIS A 667 3.02 50.54 -19.09
CA HIS A 667 2.36 51.81 -18.77
C HIS A 667 3.23 52.70 -17.89
N ARG A 668 3.88 52.14 -16.85
CA ARG A 668 4.82 52.87 -16.02
C ARG A 668 5.96 53.48 -16.84
N LEU A 669 6.49 52.74 -17.81
CA LEU A 669 7.54 53.22 -18.72
C LEU A 669 7.02 54.22 -19.76
N HIS A 670 5.77 54.10 -20.22
CA HIS A 670 5.14 55.10 -21.07
C HIS A 670 5.06 56.45 -20.34
N ASP A 671 4.61 56.44 -19.08
CA ASP A 671 4.52 57.63 -18.23
C ASP A 671 5.91 58.23 -17.93
N ASP A 672 6.90 57.39 -17.62
CA ASP A 672 8.25 57.85 -17.24
C ASP A 672 9.12 58.30 -18.43
N ARG A 673 8.93 57.70 -19.62
CA ARG A 673 9.87 57.82 -20.75
C ARG A 673 9.22 58.16 -22.10
N ALA A 674 7.91 58.41 -22.13
CA ALA A 674 7.14 58.69 -23.35
C ALA A 674 7.35 57.64 -24.46
N ILE A 675 7.44 56.35 -24.08
CA ILE A 675 7.61 55.25 -25.05
C ILE A 675 6.31 55.11 -25.86
N GLU A 676 6.41 55.23 -27.18
CA GLU A 676 5.25 55.11 -28.06
C GLU A 676 4.71 53.66 -28.07
N MET A 677 3.43 53.47 -27.72
CA MET A 677 2.77 52.17 -27.70
C MET A 677 1.66 52.12 -28.77
N SER A 678 1.65 51.06 -29.58
CA SER A 678 0.63 50.84 -30.62
C SER A 678 -0.78 50.59 -30.06
N GLN A 679 -0.90 50.31 -28.76
CA GLN A 679 -2.17 50.24 -28.02
C GLN A 679 -1.99 51.00 -26.71
N PRO A 680 -2.33 52.30 -26.66
CA PRO A 680 -2.05 53.18 -25.53
C PRO A 680 -3.07 53.08 -24.38
N GLU A 681 -4.15 52.31 -24.55
CA GLU A 681 -5.18 52.16 -23.53
C GLU A 681 -4.77 51.15 -22.45
N MET A 682 -4.92 51.56 -21.19
CA MET A 682 -4.71 50.69 -20.04
C MET A 682 -5.76 49.57 -20.05
N VAL A 683 -5.34 48.35 -20.39
CA VAL A 683 -6.19 47.18 -20.16
C VAL A 683 -6.27 46.99 -18.65
N GLU A 684 -7.46 47.19 -18.08
CA GLU A 684 -7.66 47.04 -16.64
C GLU A 684 -7.14 45.66 -16.18
N PRO A 685 -6.37 45.58 -15.07
CA PRO A 685 -5.89 44.31 -14.52
C PRO A 685 -7.00 43.26 -14.31
N GLY A 686 -8.24 43.71 -14.10
CA GLY A 686 -9.43 42.86 -13.99
C GLY A 686 -9.73 42.02 -15.24
N VAL A 687 -9.35 42.46 -16.43
CA VAL A 687 -9.58 41.74 -17.70
C VAL A 687 -8.81 40.42 -17.73
N PHE A 688 -7.55 40.41 -17.30
CA PHE A 688 -6.73 39.19 -17.24
C PHE A 688 -7.18 38.24 -16.13
N ALA A 689 -7.63 38.78 -14.99
CA ALA A 689 -8.24 38.00 -13.92
C ALA A 689 -9.53 37.30 -14.40
N HIS A 690 -10.38 38.03 -15.15
CA HIS A 690 -11.59 37.50 -15.76
C HIS A 690 -11.31 36.43 -16.82
N ARG A 691 -10.33 36.67 -17.72
CA ARG A 691 -9.90 35.67 -18.71
C ARG A 691 -9.40 34.39 -18.05
N ARG A 692 -8.60 34.51 -16.99
CA ARG A 692 -8.14 33.36 -16.19
C ARG A 692 -9.32 32.59 -15.59
N GLU A 693 -10.27 33.28 -14.97
CA GLU A 693 -11.45 32.64 -14.39
C GLU A 693 -12.33 31.96 -15.45
N SER A 694 -12.57 32.63 -16.58
CA SER A 694 -13.33 32.10 -17.72
C SER A 694 -12.69 30.84 -18.28
N PHE A 695 -11.37 30.83 -18.46
CA PHE A 695 -10.62 29.65 -18.89
C PHE A 695 -10.75 28.49 -17.90
N MET A 696 -10.60 28.74 -16.59
CA MET A 696 -10.75 27.71 -15.57
C MET A 696 -12.18 27.14 -15.55
N LYS A 697 -13.20 28.00 -15.71
CA LYS A 697 -14.59 27.56 -15.85
C LYS A 697 -14.81 26.71 -17.10
N GLN A 698 -14.14 27.02 -18.21
CA GLN A 698 -14.15 26.18 -19.41
C GLN A 698 -13.55 24.80 -19.13
N LEU A 699 -12.40 24.71 -18.45
CA LEU A 699 -11.78 23.42 -18.11
C LEU A 699 -12.72 22.54 -17.27
N ALA A 700 -13.41 23.11 -16.28
CA ALA A 700 -14.40 22.39 -15.49
C ALA A 700 -15.53 21.80 -16.36
N ARG A 701 -16.08 22.59 -17.29
CA ARG A 701 -17.12 22.15 -18.24
C ARG A 701 -16.64 21.05 -19.19
N LEU A 702 -15.40 21.14 -19.66
CA LEU A 702 -14.80 20.10 -20.50
C LEU A 702 -14.69 18.77 -19.74
N MET A 703 -14.28 18.81 -18.46
CA MET A 703 -14.25 17.61 -17.62
C MET A 703 -15.64 17.03 -17.37
N GLU A 704 -16.68 17.86 -17.24
CA GLU A 704 -18.07 17.39 -17.15
C GLU A 704 -18.56 16.75 -18.45
N THR A 705 -18.17 17.30 -19.59
CA THR A 705 -18.64 16.84 -20.92
C THR A 705 -17.96 15.53 -21.32
N TYR A 706 -16.63 15.45 -21.16
CA TYR A 706 -15.84 14.33 -21.67
C TYR A 706 -15.48 13.30 -20.60
N HIS A 707 -15.68 13.63 -19.31
CA HIS A 707 -15.35 12.77 -18.17
C HIS A 707 -13.88 12.32 -18.14
N LYS A 708 -12.96 13.21 -18.51
CA LYS A 708 -11.50 12.98 -18.52
C LYS A 708 -10.80 14.03 -17.66
N PRO A 709 -9.81 13.68 -16.84
CA PRO A 709 -9.16 14.65 -15.97
C PRO A 709 -8.31 15.64 -16.77
N ILE A 710 -8.44 16.91 -16.43
CA ILE A 710 -7.58 17.99 -16.93
C ILE A 710 -6.86 18.60 -15.73
N ILE A 711 -5.53 18.47 -15.69
CA ILE A 711 -4.70 19.15 -14.69
C ILE A 711 -4.06 20.37 -15.32
N SER A 712 -4.26 21.53 -14.71
CA SER A 712 -3.56 22.75 -15.10
C SER A 712 -2.24 22.84 -14.34
N VAL A 713 -1.20 23.36 -14.99
CA VAL A 713 0.10 23.61 -14.37
C VAL A 713 0.39 25.10 -14.40
N ALA A 714 0.72 25.67 -13.25
CA ALA A 714 1.15 27.06 -13.15
C ALA A 714 2.68 27.12 -13.10
N ALA A 715 3.26 28.04 -13.89
CA ALA A 715 4.68 28.38 -13.89
C ALA A 715 5.04 29.44 -12.83
N VAL A 716 4.04 30.10 -12.24
CA VAL A 716 4.19 31.04 -11.12
C VAL A 716 3.25 30.64 -9.97
N PRO A 717 3.63 30.89 -8.71
CA PRO A 717 2.79 30.59 -7.56
C PRO A 717 1.40 31.23 -7.71
N VAL A 718 0.35 30.41 -7.69
CA VAL A 718 -1.03 30.88 -7.59
C VAL A 718 -1.48 30.82 -6.13
N GLY A 719 -2.20 31.83 -5.67
CA GLY A 719 -2.66 31.94 -4.27
C GLY A 719 -3.64 30.85 -3.82
N ARG A 720 -4.10 29.99 -4.74
CA ARG A 720 -4.84 28.74 -4.47
C ARG A 720 -4.60 27.74 -5.60
N SER A 721 -4.69 26.45 -5.29
CA SER A 721 -4.52 25.33 -6.22
C SER A 721 -5.84 24.71 -6.66
N VAL A 722 -6.92 24.87 -5.88
CA VAL A 722 -8.24 24.31 -6.20
C VAL A 722 -9.25 25.42 -6.50
N PHE A 723 -10.01 25.22 -7.58
CA PHE A 723 -11.07 26.12 -8.04
C PHE A 723 -12.36 25.30 -8.22
N THR A 724 -13.41 25.66 -7.48
CA THR A 724 -14.68 24.91 -7.42
C THR A 724 -15.88 25.82 -7.77
N ASN A 725 -17.12 25.33 -7.55
CA ASN A 725 -18.39 26.04 -7.74
C ASN A 725 -18.86 26.22 -9.21
N TRP A 726 -18.31 25.45 -10.14
CA TRP A 726 -18.74 25.48 -11.55
C TRP A 726 -19.33 24.16 -12.06
N GLY A 727 -19.56 23.19 -11.17
CA GLY A 727 -20.00 21.86 -11.55
C GLY A 727 -19.63 20.77 -10.55
N LYS A 728 -19.76 19.51 -10.98
CA LYS A 728 -19.35 18.30 -10.24
C LYS A 728 -17.83 18.22 -10.04
N TYR A 729 -17.07 18.67 -11.04
CA TYR A 729 -15.61 18.68 -11.00
C TYR A 729 -15.08 20.08 -10.72
N GLY A 730 -13.95 20.14 -10.00
CA GLY A 730 -13.17 21.36 -9.81
C GLY A 730 -11.94 21.36 -10.71
N VAL A 731 -11.30 22.50 -10.87
CA VAL A 731 -9.99 22.58 -11.53
C VAL A 731 -8.89 22.53 -10.50
N VAL A 732 -7.94 21.62 -10.71
CA VAL A 732 -6.74 21.48 -9.88
C VAL A 732 -5.55 22.06 -10.65
N VAL A 733 -4.82 22.95 -9.98
CA VAL A 733 -3.61 23.59 -10.47
C VAL A 733 -2.41 23.09 -9.68
N ILE A 734 -1.49 22.40 -10.36
CA ILE A 734 -0.25 21.89 -9.76
C ILE A 734 0.91 22.78 -10.19
N GLN A 735 1.91 22.99 -9.32
CA GLN A 735 3.04 23.89 -9.59
C GLN A 735 4.16 23.24 -10.43
N SER A 736 4.05 21.95 -10.73
CA SER A 736 5.05 21.19 -11.46
C SER A 736 4.39 20.33 -12.54
N PRO A 737 4.86 20.42 -13.79
CA PRO A 737 4.36 19.57 -14.87
C PRO A 737 4.63 18.08 -14.61
N LEU A 738 5.77 17.76 -14.02
CA LEU A 738 6.15 16.37 -13.70
C LEU A 738 5.21 15.80 -12.63
N ARG A 739 4.90 16.58 -11.58
CA ARG A 739 3.93 16.16 -10.55
C ARG A 739 2.53 15.98 -11.12
N ALA A 740 2.11 16.80 -12.07
CA ALA A 740 0.82 16.61 -12.76
C ALA A 740 0.75 15.24 -13.46
N VAL A 741 1.82 14.84 -14.15
CA VAL A 741 1.90 13.51 -14.78
C VAL A 741 1.89 12.39 -13.73
N ARG A 742 2.68 12.51 -12.66
CA ARG A 742 2.66 11.54 -11.55
C ARG A 742 1.28 11.38 -10.96
N VAL A 743 0.59 12.48 -10.64
CA VAL A 743 -0.78 12.46 -10.14
C VAL A 743 -1.69 11.69 -11.10
N LEU A 744 -1.67 12.00 -12.41
CA LEU A 744 -2.46 11.24 -13.39
C LEU A 744 -2.16 9.74 -13.38
N SER A 745 -0.89 9.35 -13.18
CA SER A 745 -0.51 7.94 -13.05
C SER A 745 -1.14 7.26 -11.83
N TYR A 746 -1.28 7.95 -10.70
CA TYR A 746 -1.98 7.41 -9.52
C TYR A 746 -3.48 7.25 -9.78
N LEU A 747 -4.11 8.22 -10.47
CA LEU A 747 -5.53 8.10 -10.84
C LEU A 747 -5.74 6.91 -11.81
N ALA A 748 -4.85 6.71 -12.78
CA ALA A 748 -4.90 5.58 -13.71
C ALA A 748 -4.70 4.24 -12.97
N ARG A 749 -3.69 4.14 -12.10
CA ARG A 749 -3.45 2.95 -11.26
C ARG A 749 -4.66 2.57 -10.42
N TYR A 750 -5.32 3.55 -9.80
CA TYR A 750 -6.54 3.30 -9.03
C TYR A 750 -7.69 2.79 -9.91
N THR A 751 -7.85 3.37 -11.10
CA THR A 751 -8.88 2.95 -12.07
C THR A 751 -8.68 1.51 -12.51
N GLU A 752 -7.44 1.14 -12.83
CA GLU A 752 -7.08 -0.22 -13.23
C GLU A 752 -7.25 -1.23 -12.10
N TRP A 753 -6.81 -0.86 -10.89
CA TRP A 753 -7.02 -1.71 -9.72
C TRP A 753 -8.51 -1.96 -9.51
N ARG A 754 -9.35 -0.91 -9.56
CA ARG A 754 -10.80 -1.04 -9.44
C ARG A 754 -11.42 -1.94 -10.50
N ALA A 755 -11.01 -1.79 -11.76
CA ALA A 755 -11.54 -2.61 -12.86
C ALA A 755 -11.24 -4.11 -12.67
N LYS A 756 -10.10 -4.47 -12.06
CA LYS A 756 -9.78 -5.86 -11.72
C LYS A 756 -10.67 -6.43 -10.60
N GLN A 757 -11.10 -5.59 -9.66
CA GLN A 757 -11.89 -6.00 -8.51
C GLN A 757 -13.36 -6.30 -8.83
N GLU A 758 -13.91 -5.70 -9.90
CA GLU A 758 -15.33 -5.88 -10.27
C GLU A 758 -15.67 -7.30 -10.79
N GLY A 759 -14.68 -8.20 -10.87
CA GLY A 759 -14.84 -9.62 -11.21
C GLY A 759 -14.47 -10.63 -10.11
N GLU A 760 -14.08 -10.19 -8.90
CA GLU A 760 -13.66 -11.08 -7.81
C GLU A 760 -14.57 -10.93 -6.58
N ASP A 761 -15.25 -12.01 -6.17
CA ASP A 761 -15.90 -12.07 -4.85
C ASP A 761 -14.79 -12.04 -3.78
N GLY A 762 -14.74 -10.95 -3.01
CA GLY A 762 -13.64 -10.62 -2.11
C GLY A 762 -13.38 -11.68 -1.04
N THR A 763 -12.42 -12.58 -1.28
CA THR A 763 -11.89 -13.50 -0.28
C THR A 763 -10.62 -12.92 0.36
N TRP A 764 -10.83 -12.09 1.38
CA TRP A 764 -9.79 -11.56 2.30
C TRP A 764 -10.25 -11.61 3.75
#